data_AF-A0A498DN82-F1
#
_entry.id   AF-A0A498DN82-F1
#
_cell.length_a   1.000
_cell.length_b   1.000
_cell.length_c   1.000
_cell.angle_alpha   90.00
_cell.angle_beta   90.00
_cell.angle_gamma   90.00
#
_symmetry.space_group_name_H-M   'P 1'
#
loop_
_entity.id
_entity.type
_entity.pdbx_description
1 polymer ?
#
loop_
_entity_poly.entity_id
_entity_poly.type
_entity_poly.pdbx_seq_one_letter_code
_entity_poly.pdbx_strand_id
1 'polypeptide(L)'
;MPDEAQPFAAAQHQQPEPGATGTGAVPDESGSARKPQPPTRGGPAGPVTHRSAPNAPQPPATPPAPAAATGPDTDPASARPVSGVSGRSGSSNRVRARLARLGVQRSSPFNPVLEPLLRIVRGNDPKIESSTLRRIERAYQVAERWHRGQKRKSGDPYITHPLAVTTILAELGMDPATLMAGLLHDTVEDTEYGLDTLRRDFGDAVALLVDGVTKLDKVKFGEAAQAETVRKMVVAMAKDPRVLVIKLADRLHNMRTMRYLKREKQEQKARETLEIYAPLAHRLGMNTIKWELEDLAFAILYPKMYDEIVRLVAERAPKRDEYLAVVTDEVQADLRGARIKATVTGRPKHYYSVYQKMIVRGRDFAEIYDLVGIRVLVDTVRDCYAALGTVHARWNPVPGRFKDYIAMPKFNMYQSLHTTVIGPSGKPVELQIRTFDMHRRAEYGIAAHWKYKQEAVAGASKVRTDVPKKAGKDQDTFNDMAWLRQLLDWQKETEDPGEFLESLRFDLSRNEVFVFTPKGDVIALPAGATPVDFSYAVHTEVGHRTIGARVNGRLVPLESTLDNGDLVEVFTSKASGAGPSRDWLGFVKSPRARNKIRAWFTRERRDEAIEQGKDAIARAMRKQNLPIQRILTGDSLVTLAHEMRYPDISALYAAIGEGHVTAQNIVQKLVHALGGEDEANEDIAETTPPLNKGKRRSSSDPGVVVKGVDDVWVKLARCCTPVPGDPIIGFVTRGSGVSVHRADCVNVDSLSREPERILDVEWAPTQSSVFLVAIQVEALDRSRLLSDVTRVLSDQHVNILSAAVQTSRDRVATSRFTFEMGDPKHLGHVLKAVRGVEGVYDVYRVTSARRP
;
A
#
# COMPACT_ATOMS: atom_id res chain seq x y z
N MET A 1 59.44 -5.63 -2.19
CA MET A 1 60.44 -5.27 -1.17
C MET A 1 59.78 -4.33 -0.19
N PRO A 2 59.98 -4.54 1.13
CA PRO A 2 58.81 -4.67 2.02
C PRO A 2 58.83 -3.71 3.22
N ASP A 3 57.68 -3.68 3.91
CA ASP A 3 57.48 -3.82 5.37
C ASP A 3 55.95 -3.90 5.56
N GLU A 4 55.33 -5.04 5.91
CA GLU A 4 55.32 -5.71 7.23
C GLU A 4 54.82 -4.77 8.35
N ALA A 5 53.59 -4.97 8.86
CA ALA A 5 53.25 -5.79 10.04
C ALA A 5 53.36 -4.97 11.35
N GLN A 6 52.51 -5.07 12.38
CA GLN A 6 51.35 -5.94 12.70
C GLN A 6 50.46 -5.23 13.79
N PRO A 7 49.38 -5.84 14.35
CA PRO A 7 48.28 -5.12 15.03
C PRO A 7 48.32 -5.17 16.58
N PHE A 8 47.38 -4.47 17.26
CA PHE A 8 47.06 -4.75 18.66
C PHE A 8 45.56 -4.63 19.04
N ALA A 9 45.06 -5.77 19.54
CA ALA A 9 44.17 -5.99 20.69
C ALA A 9 42.73 -5.39 20.79
N ALA A 10 41.91 -6.14 21.52
CA ALA A 10 40.51 -5.88 21.84
C ALA A 10 40.28 -5.67 23.35
N ALA A 11 39.23 -4.94 23.72
CA ALA A 11 38.60 -4.90 25.05
C ALA A 11 37.14 -4.40 24.87
N GLN A 12 36.10 -5.21 25.08
CA GLN A 12 35.40 -5.56 26.34
C GLN A 12 34.17 -4.67 26.65
N HIS A 13 33.09 -5.33 27.07
CA HIS A 13 31.81 -4.72 27.48
C HIS A 13 31.88 -4.05 28.86
N GLN A 14 31.07 -3.00 29.06
CA GLN A 14 30.51 -2.65 30.37
C GLN A 14 29.01 -2.31 30.26
N GLN A 15 28.26 -2.68 31.30
CA GLN A 15 26.84 -2.41 31.51
C GLN A 15 26.65 -1.08 32.28
N PRO A 16 25.47 -0.46 32.24
CA PRO A 16 25.05 0.54 33.22
C PRO A 16 24.13 -0.05 34.31
N GLU A 17 24.42 0.25 35.58
CA GLU A 17 23.59 -0.02 36.76
C GLU A 17 22.77 1.23 37.18
N PRO A 18 21.73 1.11 38.05
CA PRO A 18 20.56 2.00 38.01
C PRO A 18 20.47 3.05 39.13
N GLY A 19 19.52 3.99 38.97
CA GLY A 19 19.05 4.90 40.02
C GLY A 19 17.54 4.73 40.26
N ALA A 20 17.13 4.62 41.52
CA ALA A 20 15.78 4.24 41.91
C ALA A 20 15.01 5.30 42.72
N THR A 21 13.70 5.06 42.83
CA THR A 21 12.70 5.51 43.83
C THR A 21 11.93 6.81 43.53
N GLY A 22 10.62 6.88 43.82
CA GLY A 22 9.68 5.85 44.31
C GLY A 22 8.27 6.37 44.59
N THR A 23 7.38 5.47 45.05
CA THR A 23 6.03 5.66 45.64
C THR A 23 4.92 6.34 44.78
N GLY A 24 3.65 5.92 44.80
CA GLY A 24 3.00 4.71 45.34
C GLY A 24 1.54 4.95 45.77
N ALA A 25 0.58 4.12 45.33
CA ALA A 25 -0.72 3.82 46.00
C ALA A 25 -1.60 2.84 45.20
N VAL A 26 -2.09 1.79 45.87
CA VAL A 26 -3.15 0.82 45.46
C VAL A 26 -3.98 0.57 46.75
N PRO A 27 -5.33 0.50 46.71
CA PRO A 27 -6.08 -0.77 46.72
C PRO A 27 -7.09 -0.86 45.53
N ASP A 28 -7.36 -2.01 44.90
CA ASP A 28 -8.17 -3.18 45.35
C ASP A 28 -9.68 -2.86 45.56
N GLU A 29 -10.66 -3.69 45.15
CA GLU A 29 -10.64 -4.94 44.37
C GLU A 29 -12.04 -5.28 43.78
N SER A 30 -12.14 -6.41 43.08
CA SER A 30 -13.34 -7.26 42.84
C SER A 30 -14.32 -6.91 41.70
N GLY A 31 -14.91 -7.95 41.07
CA GLY A 31 -16.35 -7.85 40.80
C GLY A 31 -17.06 -8.56 39.63
N SER A 32 -16.41 -9.33 38.75
CA SER A 32 -17.04 -10.40 37.91
C SER A 32 -18.26 -10.10 36.97
N ALA A 33 -18.07 -10.39 35.68
CA ALA A 33 -19.00 -10.98 34.68
C ALA A 33 -20.55 -10.97 34.87
N ARG A 34 -21.31 -10.58 33.81
CA ARG A 34 -21.96 -11.46 32.79
C ARG A 34 -22.92 -10.70 31.83
N LYS A 35 -23.00 -11.18 30.58
CA LYS A 35 -24.05 -10.91 29.55
C LYS A 35 -25.27 -11.87 29.76
N PRO A 36 -26.40 -11.80 29.00
CA PRO A 36 -27.00 -10.71 28.17
C PRO A 36 -28.57 -10.60 28.19
N GLN A 37 -29.12 -9.54 27.55
CA GLN A 37 -30.44 -9.46 26.85
C GLN A 37 -31.75 -9.62 27.70
N PRO A 38 -32.98 -9.45 27.12
CA PRO A 38 -33.62 -8.26 26.48
C PRO A 38 -34.97 -7.95 27.22
N PRO A 39 -36.16 -7.56 26.67
CA PRO A 39 -36.59 -6.96 25.38
C PRO A 39 -37.63 -5.78 25.52
N THR A 40 -38.38 -5.48 24.44
CA THR A 40 -39.73 -4.82 24.35
C THR A 40 -39.92 -3.37 24.82
N ARG A 41 -40.26 -2.40 23.94
CA ARG A 41 -41.53 -2.13 23.17
C ARG A 41 -42.65 -1.49 24.01
N GLY A 42 -43.05 -0.27 23.62
CA GLY A 42 -44.32 0.37 24.02
C GLY A 42 -44.23 1.91 24.09
N GLY A 43 -44.83 2.63 23.14
CA GLY A 43 -45.29 4.02 23.34
C GLY A 43 -46.80 4.01 23.67
N PRO A 44 -47.59 5.02 23.28
CA PRO A 44 -47.27 6.40 22.88
C PRO A 44 -48.18 7.44 23.60
N ALA A 45 -48.11 8.73 23.20
CA ALA A 45 -49.01 9.84 23.61
C ALA A 45 -48.99 10.19 25.12
N GLY A 46 -49.30 11.41 25.57
CA GLY A 46 -49.88 12.58 24.92
C GLY A 46 -49.68 13.84 25.79
N PRO A 47 -50.34 14.98 25.50
CA PRO A 47 -49.82 16.29 25.88
C PRO A 47 -50.61 16.98 27.02
N VAL A 48 -50.41 18.31 27.13
CA VAL A 48 -51.24 19.35 27.80
C VAL A 48 -50.62 20.00 29.05
N THR A 49 -50.14 21.21 28.79
CA THR A 49 -49.91 22.39 29.64
C THR A 49 -50.94 22.67 30.75
N HIS A 50 -50.49 23.16 31.92
CA HIS A 50 -50.64 24.59 32.32
C HIS A 50 -50.25 24.90 33.78
N ARG A 51 -49.79 26.15 34.01
CA ARG A 51 -49.88 26.96 35.26
C ARG A 51 -49.03 26.49 36.47
N SER A 52 -48.45 27.34 37.32
CA SER A 52 -48.53 28.82 37.51
C SER A 52 -47.18 29.42 37.95
N ALA A 53 -46.98 30.73 37.71
CA ALA A 53 -46.00 31.57 38.44
C ALA A 53 -46.65 32.19 39.69
N PRO A 54 -45.88 32.80 40.63
CA PRO A 54 -45.70 34.26 40.54
C PRO A 54 -44.36 34.87 41.05
N ASN A 55 -44.13 36.12 40.64
CA ASN A 55 -43.33 37.22 41.23
C ASN A 55 -41.79 37.12 41.46
N ALA A 56 -41.06 37.68 40.49
CA ALA A 56 -40.28 38.95 40.54
C ALA A 56 -39.58 39.39 41.86
N PRO A 57 -38.34 39.94 41.76
CA PRO A 57 -38.18 41.38 41.43
C PRO A 57 -37.05 41.75 40.43
N GLN A 58 -37.05 43.03 39.98
CA GLN A 58 -36.06 43.74 39.14
C GLN A 58 -36.11 45.25 39.50
N PRO A 59 -35.24 46.15 38.99
CA PRO A 59 -33.77 46.15 38.92
C PRO A 59 -33.17 47.53 39.33
N PRO A 60 -31.87 47.79 39.07
CA PRO A 60 -31.41 49.13 38.66
C PRO A 60 -30.58 49.04 37.34
N ALA A 61 -30.88 49.78 36.27
CA ALA A 61 -30.78 51.24 36.06
C ALA A 61 -29.40 51.70 35.53
N THR A 62 -29.34 51.98 34.22
CA THR A 62 -28.16 52.46 33.46
C THR A 62 -28.19 53.98 33.29
N PRO A 63 -27.05 54.70 33.34
CA PRO A 63 -26.98 56.10 32.93
C PRO A 63 -26.60 56.28 31.43
N PRO A 64 -26.98 57.42 30.78
CA PRO A 64 -26.92 57.57 29.32
C PRO A 64 -25.75 58.43 28.79
N ALA A 65 -25.48 58.33 27.48
CA ALA A 65 -24.60 59.22 26.72
C ALA A 65 -25.40 60.31 25.95
N PRO A 66 -24.84 61.51 25.71
CA PRO A 66 -25.63 62.69 25.36
C PRO A 66 -25.98 62.86 23.86
N ALA A 67 -27.14 63.50 23.70
CA ALA A 67 -27.87 63.93 22.52
C ALA A 67 -27.09 64.57 21.34
N ALA A 68 -27.65 64.37 20.15
CA ALA A 68 -27.60 65.32 19.03
C ALA A 68 -28.96 66.05 18.91
N ALA A 69 -28.99 67.29 18.40
CA ALA A 69 -30.23 68.01 18.13
C ALA A 69 -30.07 69.11 17.05
N THR A 70 -30.99 69.12 16.07
CA THR A 70 -31.51 70.28 15.28
C THR A 70 -30.53 71.13 14.44
N GLY A 71 -30.88 71.68 13.26
CA GLY A 71 -32.18 71.84 12.59
C GLY A 71 -32.04 72.15 11.07
N PRO A 72 -33.09 72.61 10.35
CA PRO A 72 -33.37 72.08 9.01
C PRO A 72 -33.59 73.08 7.84
N ASP A 73 -33.86 72.49 6.66
CA ASP A 73 -34.76 72.92 5.56
C ASP A 73 -34.36 73.89 4.42
N THR A 74 -34.99 73.59 3.26
CA THR A 74 -35.27 74.39 2.03
C THR A 74 -34.27 74.43 0.84
N ASP A 75 -34.67 73.71 -0.22
CA ASP A 75 -34.49 74.01 -1.67
C ASP A 75 -35.50 75.11 -2.13
N PRO A 76 -35.51 75.59 -3.39
CA PRO A 76 -34.39 76.02 -4.25
C PRO A 76 -34.70 77.36 -5.00
N ALA A 77 -33.69 78.19 -5.35
CA ALA A 77 -33.92 79.32 -6.28
C ALA A 77 -32.74 79.73 -7.15
N SER A 78 -33.05 79.97 -8.43
CA SER A 78 -32.21 80.43 -9.53
C SER A 78 -31.38 81.71 -9.32
N ALA A 79 -30.17 81.74 -9.89
CA ALA A 79 -29.51 82.98 -10.33
C ALA A 79 -28.89 82.80 -11.73
N ARG A 80 -29.02 83.83 -12.59
CA ARG A 80 -28.52 83.84 -13.98
C ARG A 80 -27.03 84.23 -14.05
N PRO A 81 -26.28 83.80 -15.08
CA PRO A 81 -24.89 84.20 -15.29
C PRO A 81 -24.77 85.56 -16.00
N VAL A 82 -23.63 86.24 -15.82
CA VAL A 82 -23.25 87.43 -16.61
C VAL A 82 -21.85 87.21 -17.21
N SER A 83 -21.69 87.65 -18.48
CA SER A 83 -20.45 87.73 -19.28
C SER A 83 -19.23 88.27 -18.51
N GLY A 84 -17.96 87.96 -18.80
CA GLY A 84 -17.19 87.53 -19.99
C GLY A 84 -15.69 87.63 -19.61
N VAL A 85 -14.63 87.58 -20.45
CA VAL A 85 -14.45 87.61 -21.91
C VAL A 85 -13.14 86.85 -22.28
N SER A 86 -13.13 86.19 -23.45
CA SER A 86 -12.02 85.69 -24.30
C SER A 86 -10.74 85.04 -23.72
N GLY A 87 -10.51 83.79 -24.12
CA GLY A 87 -9.19 83.20 -24.39
C GLY A 87 -9.31 82.07 -25.43
N ARG A 88 -8.85 82.29 -26.67
CA ARG A 88 -8.98 81.31 -27.79
C ARG A 88 -7.86 80.25 -27.75
N SER A 89 -8.20 78.96 -27.83
CA SER A 89 -7.45 77.97 -28.62
C SER A 89 -8.18 76.62 -28.78
N GLY A 90 -7.95 75.94 -29.91
CA GLY A 90 -7.89 74.46 -29.96
C GLY A 90 -9.19 73.64 -29.97
N SER A 91 -9.80 73.45 -31.15
CA SER A 91 -10.90 72.50 -31.35
C SER A 91 -10.40 71.05 -31.52
N SER A 92 -10.77 70.15 -30.60
CA SER A 92 -10.77 68.68 -30.86
C SER A 92 -11.84 67.88 -30.10
N ASN A 93 -12.34 68.37 -28.96
CA ASN A 93 -13.20 67.56 -28.07
C ASN A 93 -14.69 67.45 -28.44
N ARG A 94 -15.22 68.22 -29.40
CA ARG A 94 -16.67 68.17 -29.75
C ARG A 94 -17.10 66.95 -30.57
N VAL A 95 -16.17 66.26 -31.25
CA VAL A 95 -16.48 65.00 -31.97
C VAL A 95 -16.60 63.83 -30.99
N ARG A 96 -15.74 63.76 -29.96
CA ARG A 96 -15.81 62.73 -28.91
C ARG A 96 -17.12 62.81 -28.10
N ALA A 97 -17.63 64.00 -27.81
CA ALA A 97 -18.84 64.19 -27.01
C ALA A 97 -20.14 63.68 -27.69
N ARG A 98 -20.20 63.60 -29.04
CA ARG A 98 -21.34 63.00 -29.75
C ARG A 98 -21.22 61.49 -29.94
N LEU A 99 -20.00 60.95 -30.05
CA LEU A 99 -19.76 59.50 -30.01
C LEU A 99 -20.03 58.90 -28.62
N ALA A 100 -19.78 59.64 -27.55
CA ALA A 100 -20.03 59.21 -26.17
C ALA A 100 -21.52 58.98 -25.81
N ARG A 101 -22.48 59.41 -26.65
CA ARG A 101 -23.93 59.13 -26.47
C ARG A 101 -24.49 58.05 -27.39
N LEU A 102 -23.67 57.50 -28.29
CA LEU A 102 -23.96 56.26 -29.03
C LEU A 102 -23.28 55.03 -28.39
N GLY A 103 -22.39 55.27 -27.42
CA GLY A 103 -21.89 54.25 -26.51
C GLY A 103 -22.96 53.80 -25.52
N VAL A 104 -23.98 53.09 -26.01
CA VAL A 104 -24.69 52.10 -25.19
C VAL A 104 -23.61 51.29 -24.48
N GLN A 105 -23.60 51.29 -23.14
CA GLN A 105 -22.79 50.33 -22.41
C GLN A 105 -23.18 48.95 -22.97
N ARG A 106 -22.25 48.31 -23.69
CA ARG A 106 -22.45 46.93 -24.13
C ARG A 106 -22.49 46.09 -22.86
N SER A 107 -23.69 45.90 -22.32
CA SER A 107 -23.96 44.90 -21.29
C SER A 107 -23.29 43.63 -21.77
N SER A 108 -22.33 43.13 -20.99
CA SER A 108 -21.63 41.88 -21.32
C SER A 108 -22.73 40.84 -21.59
N PRO A 109 -22.80 40.19 -22.77
CA PRO A 109 -23.93 39.32 -23.11
C PRO A 109 -23.86 37.96 -22.38
N PHE A 110 -23.20 37.94 -21.22
CA PHE A 110 -22.87 36.82 -20.38
C PHE A 110 -23.23 37.17 -18.92
N ASN A 111 -23.62 36.18 -18.11
CA ASN A 111 -23.93 36.38 -16.70
C ASN A 111 -22.78 37.11 -15.95
N PRO A 112 -23.03 38.20 -15.20
CA PRO A 112 -21.98 38.97 -14.51
C PRO A 112 -21.15 38.16 -13.51
N VAL A 113 -21.72 37.08 -12.93
CA VAL A 113 -20.99 36.16 -12.03
C VAL A 113 -19.87 35.41 -12.77
N LEU A 114 -20.02 35.19 -14.08
CA LEU A 114 -19.03 34.51 -14.92
C LEU A 114 -17.97 35.46 -15.50
N GLU A 115 -18.17 36.78 -15.44
CA GLU A 115 -17.26 37.73 -16.10
C GLU A 115 -15.78 37.64 -15.64
N PRO A 116 -15.46 37.41 -14.35
CA PRO A 116 -14.09 37.16 -13.92
C PRO A 116 -13.49 35.90 -14.55
N LEU A 117 -14.25 34.79 -14.57
CA LEU A 117 -13.84 33.52 -15.17
C LEU A 117 -13.59 33.69 -16.68
N LEU A 118 -14.55 34.27 -17.41
CA LEU A 118 -14.46 34.50 -18.85
C LEU A 118 -13.31 35.44 -19.21
N ARG A 119 -12.94 36.37 -18.32
CA ARG A 119 -11.75 37.23 -18.47
C ARG A 119 -10.46 36.44 -18.37
N ILE A 120 -10.34 35.52 -17.41
CA ILE A 120 -9.17 34.61 -17.28
C ILE A 120 -9.06 33.71 -18.53
N VAL A 121 -10.17 33.12 -18.97
CA VAL A 121 -10.21 32.27 -20.17
C VAL A 121 -9.76 33.04 -21.43
N ARG A 122 -10.26 34.26 -21.66
CA ARG A 122 -9.81 35.12 -22.78
C ARG A 122 -8.35 35.59 -22.66
N GLY A 123 -7.85 35.76 -21.44
CA GLY A 123 -6.43 36.06 -21.19
C GLY A 123 -5.53 34.88 -21.51
N ASN A 124 -6.02 33.65 -21.31
CA ASN A 124 -5.29 32.42 -21.59
C ASN A 124 -5.36 31.97 -23.05
N ASP A 125 -6.51 32.15 -23.72
CA ASP A 125 -6.67 31.99 -25.17
C ASP A 125 -7.34 33.24 -25.79
N PRO A 126 -6.55 34.16 -26.37
CA PRO A 126 -7.06 35.36 -27.05
C PRO A 126 -7.86 35.07 -28.34
N LYS A 127 -7.78 33.84 -28.88
CA LYS A 127 -8.47 33.44 -30.13
C LYS A 127 -9.74 32.62 -29.86
N ILE A 128 -10.10 32.39 -28.59
CA ILE A 128 -11.22 31.52 -28.23
C ILE A 128 -12.54 31.98 -28.87
N GLU A 129 -13.23 31.04 -29.52
CA GLU A 129 -14.48 31.36 -30.21
C GLU A 129 -15.60 31.78 -29.24
N SER A 130 -16.42 32.75 -29.68
CA SER A 130 -17.64 33.17 -28.96
C SER A 130 -18.72 32.08 -28.90
N SER A 131 -18.59 31.01 -29.68
CA SER A 131 -19.38 29.77 -29.59
C SER A 131 -19.03 29.00 -28.31
N THR A 132 -17.74 28.78 -28.07
CA THR A 132 -17.16 28.07 -26.93
C THR A 132 -17.43 28.77 -25.61
N LEU A 133 -17.29 30.10 -25.56
CA LEU A 133 -17.64 30.87 -24.36
C LEU A 133 -19.13 30.71 -23.98
N ARG A 134 -20.03 30.67 -24.97
CA ARG A 134 -21.46 30.39 -24.75
C ARG A 134 -21.75 28.96 -24.29
N ARG A 135 -20.91 27.97 -24.67
CA ARG A 135 -21.01 26.60 -24.13
C ARG A 135 -20.61 26.53 -22.65
N ILE A 136 -19.57 27.26 -22.24
CA ILE A 136 -19.17 27.37 -20.82
C ILE A 136 -20.29 28.05 -20.01
N GLU A 137 -20.90 29.11 -20.53
CA GLU A 137 -22.06 29.74 -19.88
C GLU A 137 -23.25 28.78 -19.77
N ARG A 138 -23.58 28.01 -20.83
CA ARG A 138 -24.63 26.98 -20.76
C ARG A 138 -24.31 25.92 -19.70
N ALA A 139 -23.05 25.50 -19.54
CA ALA A 139 -22.65 24.58 -18.47
C ALA A 139 -22.90 25.16 -17.07
N TYR A 140 -22.57 26.44 -16.86
CA TYR A 140 -22.89 27.13 -15.60
C TYR A 140 -24.40 27.21 -15.35
N GLN A 141 -25.20 27.59 -16.35
CA GLN A 141 -26.66 27.69 -16.22
C GLN A 141 -27.30 26.34 -15.90
N VAL A 142 -26.78 25.24 -16.47
CA VAL A 142 -27.21 23.87 -16.16
C VAL A 142 -26.84 23.52 -14.71
N ALA A 143 -25.60 23.75 -14.28
CA ALA A 143 -25.17 23.52 -12.91
C ALA A 143 -25.98 24.34 -11.88
N GLU A 144 -26.18 25.65 -12.13
CA GLU A 144 -26.98 26.53 -11.28
C GLU A 144 -28.43 26.07 -11.17
N ARG A 145 -29.02 25.60 -12.27
CA ARG A 145 -30.40 25.08 -12.30
C ARG A 145 -30.54 23.81 -11.47
N TRP A 146 -29.63 22.84 -11.64
CA TRP A 146 -29.71 21.54 -10.94
C TRP A 146 -29.34 21.63 -9.47
N HIS A 147 -28.39 22.50 -9.10
CA HIS A 147 -28.04 22.78 -7.70
C HIS A 147 -28.93 23.87 -7.04
N ARG A 148 -30.02 24.31 -7.69
CA ARG A 148 -30.91 25.35 -7.15
C ARG A 148 -31.58 24.87 -5.86
N GLY A 149 -31.37 25.62 -4.77
CA GLY A 149 -31.89 25.29 -3.44
C GLY A 149 -30.92 24.50 -2.57
N GLN A 150 -29.86 23.91 -3.15
CA GLN A 150 -28.80 23.24 -2.41
C GLN A 150 -27.85 24.30 -1.80
N LYS A 151 -27.51 24.12 -0.51
CA LYS A 151 -26.59 25.00 0.22
C LYS A 151 -25.38 24.20 0.72
N ARG A 152 -24.21 24.85 0.77
CA ARG A 152 -23.03 24.30 1.45
C ARG A 152 -23.15 24.43 2.97
N LYS A 153 -22.27 23.73 3.68
CA LYS A 153 -22.16 23.80 5.16
C LYS A 153 -21.77 25.18 5.69
N SER A 154 -21.26 26.06 4.83
CA SER A 154 -21.04 27.49 5.13
C SER A 154 -22.32 28.32 5.09
N GLY A 155 -23.41 27.81 4.51
CA GLY A 155 -24.65 28.52 4.21
C GLY A 155 -24.75 29.05 2.78
N ASP A 156 -23.63 29.09 2.04
CA ASP A 156 -23.54 29.62 0.67
C ASP A 156 -24.28 28.74 -0.37
N PRO A 157 -24.74 29.32 -1.49
CA PRO A 157 -25.26 28.56 -2.63
C PRO A 157 -24.23 27.54 -3.17
N TYR A 158 -24.67 26.32 -3.48
CA TYR A 158 -23.74 25.24 -3.85
C TYR A 158 -22.90 25.54 -5.11
N ILE A 159 -23.47 26.28 -6.06
CA ILE A 159 -22.83 26.71 -7.32
C ILE A 159 -21.51 27.49 -7.14
N THR A 160 -21.27 28.06 -5.96
CA THR A 160 -19.99 28.73 -5.62
C THR A 160 -18.77 27.82 -5.75
N HIS A 161 -18.92 26.51 -5.48
CA HIS A 161 -17.82 25.55 -5.57
C HIS A 161 -17.48 25.13 -7.00
N PRO A 162 -18.41 24.65 -7.85
CA PRO A 162 -18.10 24.37 -9.25
C PRO A 162 -17.53 25.60 -9.98
N LEU A 163 -18.00 26.80 -9.65
CA LEU A 163 -17.43 28.05 -10.17
C LEU A 163 -15.98 28.28 -9.71
N ALA A 164 -15.67 28.09 -8.42
CA ALA A 164 -14.33 28.27 -7.88
C ALA A 164 -13.35 27.19 -8.37
N VAL A 165 -13.77 25.93 -8.46
CA VAL A 165 -13.01 24.82 -9.07
C VAL A 165 -12.71 25.14 -10.54
N THR A 166 -13.71 25.61 -11.29
CA THR A 166 -13.52 26.04 -12.69
C THR A 166 -12.60 27.25 -12.82
N THR A 167 -12.60 28.15 -11.84
CA THR A 167 -11.67 29.29 -11.80
C THR A 167 -10.23 28.82 -11.63
N ILE A 168 -9.97 27.89 -10.71
CA ILE A 168 -8.65 27.25 -10.57
C ILE A 168 -8.24 26.57 -11.89
N LEU A 169 -9.14 25.82 -12.53
CA LEU A 169 -8.87 25.18 -13.83
C LEU A 169 -8.60 26.19 -14.95
N ALA A 170 -9.25 27.35 -14.93
CA ALA A 170 -9.02 28.43 -15.89
C ALA A 170 -7.68 29.13 -15.65
N GLU A 171 -7.27 29.34 -14.40
CA GLU A 171 -5.94 29.89 -14.03
C GLU A 171 -4.80 28.99 -14.53
N LEU A 172 -4.96 27.66 -14.42
CA LEU A 172 -4.03 26.67 -14.98
C LEU A 172 -3.97 26.66 -16.51
N GLY A 173 -4.91 27.34 -17.19
CA GLY A 173 -5.01 27.37 -18.65
C GLY A 173 -5.60 26.11 -19.27
N MET A 174 -6.48 25.40 -18.56
CA MET A 174 -7.12 24.17 -19.05
C MET A 174 -8.08 24.40 -20.21
N ASP A 175 -8.29 23.35 -21.01
CA ASP A 175 -9.13 23.42 -22.21
C ASP A 175 -10.63 23.59 -21.88
N PRO A 176 -11.44 24.13 -22.81
CA PRO A 176 -12.86 24.41 -22.56
C PRO A 176 -13.71 23.20 -22.15
N ALA A 177 -13.37 21.96 -22.56
CA ALA A 177 -14.09 20.77 -22.13
C ALA A 177 -13.80 20.44 -20.66
N THR A 178 -12.55 20.64 -20.21
CA THR A 178 -12.19 20.56 -18.79
C THR A 178 -12.90 21.63 -17.96
N LEU A 179 -13.05 22.85 -18.48
CA LEU A 179 -13.80 23.92 -17.78
C LEU A 179 -15.30 23.60 -17.66
N MET A 180 -15.92 23.10 -18.72
CA MET A 180 -17.31 22.63 -18.68
C MET A 180 -17.48 21.45 -17.71
N ALA A 181 -16.55 20.49 -17.71
CA ALA A 181 -16.55 19.38 -16.75
C ALA A 181 -16.36 19.87 -15.30
N GLY A 182 -15.52 20.88 -15.07
CA GLY A 182 -15.36 21.51 -13.75
C GLY A 182 -16.63 22.18 -13.23
N LEU A 183 -17.45 22.78 -14.09
CA LEU A 183 -18.76 23.33 -13.72
C LEU A 183 -19.80 22.23 -13.43
N LEU A 184 -19.64 21.05 -14.03
CA LEU A 184 -20.64 19.98 -14.02
C LEU A 184 -20.26 18.77 -13.15
N HIS A 185 -19.07 18.74 -12.52
CA HIS A 185 -18.54 17.54 -11.86
C HIS A 185 -19.48 16.96 -10.79
N ASP A 186 -19.98 17.81 -9.89
CA ASP A 186 -20.92 17.40 -8.81
C ASP A 186 -22.36 17.21 -9.30
N THR A 187 -22.74 17.67 -10.51
CA THR A 187 -24.14 17.66 -10.96
C THR A 187 -24.71 16.25 -11.12
N VAL A 188 -23.87 15.30 -11.56
CA VAL A 188 -24.22 13.88 -11.77
C VAL A 188 -24.18 13.07 -10.46
N GLU A 189 -23.68 13.66 -9.39
CA GLU A 189 -23.61 13.05 -8.05
C GLU A 189 -24.79 13.45 -7.18
N ASP A 190 -24.98 14.76 -7.05
CA ASP A 190 -25.91 15.38 -6.10
C ASP A 190 -27.34 15.55 -6.64
N THR A 191 -27.55 15.32 -7.95
CA THR A 191 -28.82 15.62 -8.62
C THR A 191 -29.25 14.50 -9.56
N GLU A 192 -30.51 14.53 -10.02
CA GLU A 192 -31.08 13.54 -10.95
C GLU A 192 -30.53 13.66 -12.39
N TYR A 193 -29.56 14.53 -12.65
CA TYR A 193 -28.98 14.75 -13.98
C TYR A 193 -28.08 13.58 -14.42
N GLY A 194 -28.63 12.67 -15.22
CA GLY A 194 -27.92 11.48 -15.70
C GLY A 194 -26.83 11.74 -16.76
N LEU A 195 -25.83 10.84 -16.81
CA LEU A 195 -24.69 10.88 -17.75
C LEU A 195 -25.12 10.91 -19.23
N ASP A 196 -26.21 10.25 -19.60
CA ASP A 196 -26.69 10.26 -20.99
C ASP A 196 -27.28 11.60 -21.41
N THR A 197 -27.85 12.36 -20.47
CA THR A 197 -28.31 13.73 -20.71
C THR A 197 -27.11 14.67 -20.86
N LEU A 198 -26.11 14.54 -19.97
CA LEU A 198 -24.83 15.26 -20.07
C LEU A 198 -24.14 15.02 -21.42
N ARG A 199 -24.11 13.76 -21.89
CA ARG A 199 -23.58 13.37 -23.20
C ARG A 199 -24.33 14.05 -24.35
N ARG A 200 -25.66 14.12 -24.29
CA ARG A 200 -26.49 14.80 -25.31
C ARG A 200 -26.30 16.32 -25.32
N ASP A 201 -26.17 16.95 -24.15
CA ASP A 201 -26.06 18.41 -24.02
C ASP A 201 -24.66 18.95 -24.34
N PHE A 202 -23.59 18.23 -23.97
CA PHE A 202 -22.21 18.72 -24.02
C PHE A 202 -21.23 17.83 -24.80
N GLY A 203 -21.64 16.63 -25.21
CA GLY A 203 -20.85 15.68 -25.99
C GLY A 203 -20.02 14.71 -25.16
N ASP A 204 -19.54 13.63 -25.80
CA ASP A 204 -18.83 12.52 -25.14
C ASP A 204 -17.60 12.94 -24.35
N ALA A 205 -16.84 13.93 -24.83
CA ALA A 205 -15.61 14.38 -24.16
C ALA A 205 -15.90 14.97 -22.76
N VAL A 206 -16.98 15.73 -22.59
CA VAL A 206 -17.36 16.28 -21.27
C VAL A 206 -17.97 15.18 -20.41
N ALA A 207 -18.79 14.31 -21.00
CA ALA A 207 -19.39 13.19 -20.28
C ALA A 207 -18.35 12.20 -19.74
N LEU A 208 -17.28 11.91 -20.50
CA LEU A 208 -16.17 11.06 -20.06
C LEU A 208 -15.40 11.67 -18.88
N LEU A 209 -15.17 12.99 -18.90
CA LEU A 209 -14.48 13.68 -17.81
C LEU A 209 -15.31 13.66 -16.51
N VAL A 210 -16.61 13.96 -16.59
CA VAL A 210 -17.49 13.94 -15.41
C VAL A 210 -17.73 12.51 -14.90
N ASP A 211 -17.96 11.53 -15.78
CA ASP A 211 -18.00 10.10 -15.41
C ASP A 211 -16.70 9.66 -14.72
N GLY A 212 -15.56 10.15 -15.19
CA GLY A 212 -14.25 9.91 -14.59
C GLY A 212 -14.12 10.48 -13.17
N VAL A 213 -14.62 11.70 -12.92
CA VAL A 213 -14.56 12.36 -11.59
C VAL A 213 -15.58 11.75 -10.61
N THR A 214 -16.82 11.51 -11.03
CA THR A 214 -17.89 10.96 -10.17
C THR A 214 -17.60 9.53 -9.69
N LYS A 215 -16.91 8.72 -10.51
CA LYS A 215 -16.45 7.39 -10.08
C LYS A 215 -15.44 7.39 -8.93
N LEU A 216 -14.92 8.56 -8.54
CA LEU A 216 -13.97 8.72 -7.44
C LEU A 216 -14.64 8.97 -6.09
N ASP A 217 -15.86 9.49 -6.06
CA ASP A 217 -16.51 9.93 -4.82
C ASP A 217 -17.50 8.90 -4.25
N LYS A 218 -18.02 7.98 -5.09
CA LYS A 218 -19.10 7.02 -4.70
C LYS A 218 -18.64 5.76 -3.92
N VAL A 219 -17.53 5.78 -3.19
CA VAL A 219 -17.05 4.60 -2.43
C VAL A 219 -17.13 4.82 -0.91
N LYS A 220 -17.70 3.84 -0.19
CA LYS A 220 -18.02 3.92 1.25
C LYS A 220 -16.79 3.73 2.15
N PHE A 221 -16.92 4.01 3.45
CA PHE A 221 -15.80 4.03 4.40
C PHE A 221 -15.24 2.64 4.74
N GLY A 222 -13.91 2.52 4.70
CA GLY A 222 -13.08 1.38 5.10
C GLY A 222 -11.67 1.50 4.50
N GLU A 223 -10.64 0.86 5.07
CA GLU A 223 -9.27 0.94 4.51
C GLU A 223 -9.19 0.31 3.11
N ALA A 224 -9.76 -0.88 2.93
CA ALA A 224 -9.90 -1.54 1.62
C ALA A 224 -10.70 -0.69 0.61
N ALA A 225 -11.59 0.16 1.08
CA ALA A 225 -12.42 1.01 0.23
C ALA A 225 -11.69 2.29 -0.22
N GLN A 226 -10.76 2.84 0.58
CA GLN A 226 -9.83 3.87 0.11
C GLN A 226 -8.94 3.32 -1.02
N ALA A 227 -8.48 2.07 -0.90
CA ALA A 227 -7.74 1.41 -1.96
C ALA A 227 -8.56 1.25 -3.25
N GLU A 228 -9.82 0.85 -3.14
CA GLU A 228 -10.73 0.74 -4.29
C GLU A 228 -10.99 2.11 -4.95
N THR A 229 -11.14 3.18 -4.17
CA THR A 229 -11.23 4.57 -4.68
C THR A 229 -10.00 4.96 -5.48
N VAL A 230 -8.81 4.73 -4.92
CA VAL A 230 -7.55 5.06 -5.59
C VAL A 230 -7.32 4.19 -6.83
N ARG A 231 -7.73 2.92 -6.80
CA ARG A 231 -7.74 2.03 -7.98
C ARG A 231 -8.65 2.59 -9.09
N LYS A 232 -9.88 3.00 -8.76
CA LYS A 232 -10.81 3.67 -9.71
C LYS A 232 -10.24 4.99 -10.25
N MET A 233 -9.55 5.76 -9.40
CA MET A 233 -8.86 6.98 -9.79
C MET A 233 -7.77 6.74 -10.83
N VAL A 234 -6.90 5.75 -10.62
CA VAL A 234 -5.88 5.34 -11.60
C VAL A 234 -6.51 4.91 -12.92
N VAL A 235 -7.59 4.14 -12.90
CA VAL A 235 -8.31 3.70 -14.11
C VAL A 235 -8.95 4.86 -14.87
N ALA A 236 -9.54 5.84 -14.18
CA ALA A 236 -10.11 7.03 -14.80
C ALA A 236 -9.02 7.94 -15.40
N MET A 237 -7.94 8.17 -14.65
CA MET A 237 -6.76 8.92 -15.08
C MET A 237 -6.09 8.35 -16.33
N ALA A 238 -6.02 7.02 -16.43
CA ALA A 238 -5.37 6.36 -17.56
C ALA A 238 -6.17 6.47 -18.87
N LYS A 239 -7.48 6.75 -18.78
CA LYS A 239 -8.29 7.13 -19.95
C LYS A 239 -8.09 8.60 -20.32
N ASP A 240 -8.11 9.49 -19.32
CA ASP A 240 -7.83 10.90 -19.52
C ASP A 240 -7.23 11.54 -18.24
N PRO A 241 -5.98 12.03 -18.27
CA PRO A 241 -5.34 12.62 -17.09
C PRO A 241 -6.02 13.92 -16.62
N ARG A 242 -6.83 14.57 -17.47
CA ARG A 242 -7.58 15.79 -17.10
C ARG A 242 -8.59 15.52 -15.99
N VAL A 243 -9.05 14.28 -15.82
CA VAL A 243 -9.90 13.84 -14.69
C VAL A 243 -9.21 14.12 -13.34
N LEU A 244 -7.91 13.80 -13.20
CA LEU A 244 -7.19 14.10 -11.96
C LEU A 244 -6.93 15.60 -11.80
N VAL A 245 -6.73 16.35 -12.89
CA VAL A 245 -6.58 17.82 -12.80
C VAL A 245 -7.85 18.46 -12.23
N ILE A 246 -9.04 18.02 -12.67
CA ILE A 246 -10.33 18.43 -12.07
C ILE A 246 -10.39 18.02 -10.60
N LYS A 247 -10.05 16.76 -10.27
CA LYS A 247 -10.14 16.27 -8.88
C LYS A 247 -9.15 16.96 -7.93
N LEU A 248 -7.97 17.36 -8.41
CA LEU A 248 -7.00 18.15 -7.65
C LEU A 248 -7.50 19.59 -7.42
N ALA A 249 -8.17 20.20 -8.39
CA ALA A 249 -8.79 21.51 -8.22
C ALA A 249 -9.98 21.48 -7.24
N ASP A 250 -10.84 20.46 -7.32
CA ASP A 250 -11.88 20.15 -6.32
C ASP A 250 -11.27 19.98 -4.92
N ARG A 251 -10.26 19.11 -4.78
CA ARG A 251 -9.58 18.87 -3.50
C ARG A 251 -8.94 20.14 -2.94
N LEU A 252 -8.33 20.99 -3.78
CA LEU A 252 -7.74 22.26 -3.38
C LEU A 252 -8.80 23.25 -2.87
N HIS A 253 -9.92 23.43 -3.57
CA HIS A 253 -11.00 24.28 -3.09
C HIS A 253 -11.62 23.75 -1.78
N ASN A 254 -11.79 22.44 -1.67
CA ASN A 254 -12.24 21.81 -0.43
C ASN A 254 -11.25 22.09 0.73
N MET A 255 -9.94 21.97 0.50
CA MET A 255 -8.91 22.28 1.51
C MET A 255 -8.89 23.77 1.90
N ARG A 256 -9.13 24.69 0.96
CA ARG A 256 -9.30 26.14 1.24
C ARG A 256 -10.53 26.46 2.10
N THR A 257 -11.55 25.59 2.14
CA THR A 257 -12.86 25.84 2.79
C THR A 257 -13.14 25.00 4.04
N MET A 258 -12.14 24.30 4.58
CA MET A 258 -12.26 23.31 5.66
C MET A 258 -12.82 23.83 7.00
N ARG A 259 -12.80 25.16 7.23
CA ARG A 259 -13.20 25.82 8.49
C ARG A 259 -14.61 25.47 8.99
N TYR A 260 -15.51 25.04 8.11
CA TYR A 260 -16.90 24.68 8.43
C TYR A 260 -17.12 23.19 8.76
N LEU A 261 -16.07 22.37 8.81
CA LEU A 261 -16.15 20.95 9.11
C LEU A 261 -15.77 20.66 10.58
N LYS A 262 -16.32 19.57 11.15
CA LYS A 262 -15.84 19.02 12.44
C LYS A 262 -14.38 18.61 12.34
N ARG A 263 -13.61 18.81 13.41
CA ARG A 263 -12.16 18.58 13.49
C ARG A 263 -11.71 17.21 12.95
N GLU A 264 -12.37 16.12 13.35
CA GLU A 264 -12.11 14.75 12.87
C GLU A 264 -12.13 14.65 11.33
N LYS A 265 -13.14 15.26 10.69
CA LYS A 265 -13.28 15.29 9.23
C LYS A 265 -12.27 16.23 8.56
N GLN A 266 -11.77 17.23 9.29
CA GLN A 266 -10.66 18.05 8.81
C GLN A 266 -9.37 17.24 8.76
N GLU A 267 -9.01 16.58 9.87
CA GLU A 267 -7.80 15.77 9.98
C GLU A 267 -7.81 14.59 9.00
N GLN A 268 -8.95 13.89 8.85
CA GLN A 268 -9.09 12.80 7.88
C GLN A 268 -8.80 13.28 6.45
N LYS A 269 -9.45 14.36 6.00
CA LYS A 269 -9.24 14.93 4.65
C LYS A 269 -7.84 15.52 4.47
N ALA A 270 -7.25 16.10 5.51
CA ALA A 270 -5.88 16.63 5.47
C ALA A 270 -4.84 15.50 5.34
N ARG A 271 -5.02 14.39 6.07
CA ARG A 271 -4.18 13.19 5.94
C ARG A 271 -4.29 12.57 4.54
N GLU A 272 -5.51 12.38 4.05
CA GLU A 272 -5.79 11.93 2.66
C GLU A 272 -5.11 12.86 1.62
N THR A 273 -5.15 14.18 1.85
CA THR A 273 -4.50 15.19 1.00
C THR A 273 -2.98 15.05 0.98
N LEU A 274 -2.36 14.89 2.16
CA LEU A 274 -0.91 14.83 2.30
C LEU A 274 -0.33 13.50 1.78
N GLU A 275 -1.03 12.39 2.00
CA GLU A 275 -0.55 11.04 1.65
C GLU A 275 -0.85 10.63 0.21
N ILE A 276 -1.91 11.18 -0.42
CA ILE A 276 -2.39 10.76 -1.75
C ILE A 276 -2.32 11.92 -2.75
N TYR A 277 -3.06 13.00 -2.53
CA TYR A 277 -3.22 14.04 -3.55
C TYR A 277 -1.97 14.91 -3.77
N ALA A 278 -1.21 15.24 -2.72
CA ALA A 278 0.03 16.00 -2.86
C ALA A 278 1.13 15.22 -3.63
N PRO A 279 1.40 13.93 -3.34
CA PRO A 279 2.28 13.11 -4.18
C PRO A 279 1.81 12.97 -5.63
N LEU A 280 0.50 12.84 -5.87
CA LEU A 280 -0.05 12.79 -7.23
C LEU A 280 0.14 14.12 -7.98
N ALA A 281 -0.15 15.25 -7.35
CA ALA A 281 0.13 16.58 -7.91
C ALA A 281 1.62 16.76 -8.24
N HIS A 282 2.51 16.24 -7.38
CA HIS A 282 3.95 16.24 -7.63
C HIS A 282 4.35 15.43 -8.88
N ARG A 283 3.78 14.22 -9.07
CA ARG A 283 4.03 13.39 -10.25
C ARG A 283 3.48 14.01 -11.54
N LEU A 284 2.32 14.69 -11.50
CA LEU A 284 1.82 15.47 -12.64
C LEU A 284 2.64 16.74 -12.96
N GLY A 285 3.62 17.10 -12.12
CA GLY A 285 4.41 18.34 -12.24
C GLY A 285 3.69 19.61 -11.76
N MET A 286 2.52 19.46 -11.12
CA MET A 286 1.66 20.56 -10.66
C MET A 286 2.12 21.11 -9.31
N ASN A 287 3.32 21.69 -9.28
CA ASN A 287 3.96 22.12 -8.05
C ASN A 287 3.19 23.22 -7.30
N THR A 288 2.49 24.12 -8.00
CA THR A 288 1.68 25.17 -7.34
C THR A 288 0.56 24.56 -6.49
N ILE A 289 -0.20 23.61 -7.05
CA ILE A 289 -1.25 22.89 -6.30
C ILE A 289 -0.63 22.05 -5.19
N LYS A 290 0.46 21.32 -5.49
CA LYS A 290 1.16 20.48 -4.51
C LYS A 290 1.49 21.26 -3.24
N TRP A 291 2.21 22.37 -3.37
CA TRP A 291 2.68 23.12 -2.21
C TRP A 291 1.55 23.74 -1.39
N GLU A 292 0.49 24.19 -2.06
CA GLU A 292 -0.68 24.73 -1.35
C GLU A 292 -1.48 23.63 -0.63
N LEU A 293 -1.65 22.46 -1.23
CA LEU A 293 -2.23 21.28 -0.57
C LEU A 293 -1.39 20.82 0.64
N GLU A 294 -0.05 20.82 0.50
CA GLU A 294 0.89 20.48 1.58
C GLU A 294 0.80 21.48 2.75
N ASP A 295 0.88 22.79 2.49
CA ASP A 295 0.83 23.82 3.54
C ASP A 295 -0.56 23.85 4.23
N LEU A 296 -1.67 23.70 3.49
CA LEU A 296 -3.02 23.62 4.05
C LEU A 296 -3.24 22.35 4.89
N ALA A 297 -2.75 21.19 4.42
CA ALA A 297 -2.83 19.95 5.17
C ALA A 297 -1.96 20.00 6.43
N PHE A 298 -0.77 20.59 6.35
CA PHE A 298 0.15 20.76 7.47
C PHE A 298 -0.44 21.66 8.57
N ALA A 299 -1.02 22.81 8.20
CA ALA A 299 -1.70 23.71 9.14
C ALA A 299 -2.87 23.03 9.87
N ILE A 300 -3.61 22.15 9.19
CA ILE A 300 -4.68 21.38 9.82
C ILE A 300 -4.11 20.29 10.75
N LEU A 301 -3.16 19.48 10.28
CA LEU A 301 -2.67 18.31 11.03
C LEU A 301 -1.81 18.69 12.25
N TYR A 302 -0.96 19.70 12.13
CA TYR A 302 0.04 20.07 13.15
C TYR A 302 0.04 21.59 13.44
N PRO A 303 -1.09 22.16 13.93
CA PRO A 303 -1.26 23.61 14.04
C PRO A 303 -0.18 24.29 14.88
N LYS A 304 0.21 23.72 16.02
CA LYS A 304 1.28 24.28 16.87
C LYS A 304 2.62 24.39 16.14
N MET A 305 3.00 23.37 15.38
CA MET A 305 4.24 23.36 14.60
C MET A 305 4.17 24.35 13.42
N TYR A 306 2.99 24.49 12.81
CA TYR A 306 2.75 25.48 11.76
C TYR A 306 2.91 26.90 12.31
N ASP A 307 2.25 27.23 13.41
CA ASP A 307 2.31 28.56 14.04
C ASP A 307 3.74 28.92 14.50
N GLU A 308 4.46 27.95 15.07
CA GLU A 308 5.88 28.11 15.45
C GLU A 308 6.76 28.41 14.22
N ILE A 309 6.63 27.61 13.15
CA ILE A 309 7.39 27.84 11.91
C ILE A 309 7.04 29.21 11.33
N VAL A 310 5.76 29.57 11.21
CA VAL A 310 5.30 30.87 10.68
C VAL A 310 5.87 32.03 11.50
N ARG A 311 5.88 31.93 12.83
CA ARG A 311 6.51 32.93 13.70
C ARG A 311 8.01 33.06 13.44
N LEU A 312 8.74 31.94 13.41
CA LEU A 312 10.19 31.94 13.17
C LEU A 312 10.54 32.42 11.75
N VAL A 313 9.66 32.21 10.76
CA VAL A 313 9.76 32.82 9.41
C VAL A 313 9.65 34.34 9.51
N ALA A 314 8.62 34.84 10.22
CA ALA A 314 8.31 36.26 10.31
C ALA A 314 9.40 37.06 11.04
N GLU A 315 9.92 36.55 12.16
CA GLU A 315 10.99 37.19 12.94
C GLU A 315 12.28 37.42 12.13
N ARG A 316 12.55 36.59 11.11
CA ARG A 316 13.74 36.67 10.25
C ARG A 316 13.49 37.25 8.85
N ALA A 317 12.24 37.50 8.48
CA ALA A 317 11.88 37.97 7.14
C ALA A 317 12.59 39.29 6.73
N PRO A 318 12.67 40.35 7.56
CA PRO A 318 13.23 41.64 7.12
C PRO A 318 14.68 41.53 6.63
N LYS A 319 15.55 40.89 7.43
CA LYS A 319 16.97 40.69 7.09
C LYS A 319 17.17 39.78 5.88
N ARG A 320 16.29 38.79 5.69
CA ARG A 320 16.31 37.91 4.52
C ARG A 320 15.93 38.68 3.26
N ASP A 321 14.92 39.53 3.34
CA ASP A 321 14.36 40.23 2.18
C ASP A 321 15.27 41.37 1.73
N GLU A 322 15.93 42.06 2.67
CA GLU A 322 17.05 42.98 2.40
C GLU A 322 18.21 42.29 1.67
N TYR A 323 18.71 41.16 2.21
CA TYR A 323 19.80 40.41 1.58
C TYR A 323 19.39 39.85 0.21
N LEU A 324 18.15 39.36 0.07
CA LEU A 324 17.59 38.89 -1.20
C LEU A 324 17.54 40.02 -2.25
N ALA A 325 17.22 41.26 -1.86
CA ALA A 325 17.24 42.40 -2.76
C ALA A 325 18.66 42.67 -3.27
N VAL A 326 19.66 42.75 -2.39
CA VAL A 326 21.08 42.94 -2.74
C VAL A 326 21.54 41.86 -3.74
N VAL A 327 21.32 40.58 -3.44
CA VAL A 327 21.75 39.48 -4.33
C VAL A 327 20.98 39.49 -5.65
N THR A 328 19.70 39.89 -5.65
CA THR A 328 18.89 40.03 -6.88
C THR A 328 19.42 41.15 -7.77
N ASP A 329 19.74 42.31 -7.20
CA ASP A 329 20.26 43.47 -7.92
C ASP A 329 21.65 43.22 -8.52
N GLU A 330 22.54 42.53 -7.78
CA GLU A 330 23.85 42.10 -8.29
C GLU A 330 23.71 41.15 -9.49
N VAL A 331 22.94 40.06 -9.36
CA VAL A 331 22.71 39.11 -10.46
C VAL A 331 22.07 39.80 -11.66
N GLN A 332 21.11 40.71 -11.44
CA GLN A 332 20.48 41.44 -12.53
C GLN A 332 21.44 42.45 -13.19
N ALA A 333 22.37 43.05 -12.44
CA ALA A 333 23.43 43.90 -13.00
C ALA A 333 24.37 43.09 -13.91
N ASP A 334 24.83 41.92 -13.48
CA ASP A 334 25.72 41.07 -14.29
C ASP A 334 25.05 40.59 -15.57
N LEU A 335 23.79 40.10 -15.48
CA LEU A 335 23.05 39.61 -16.64
C LEU A 335 22.80 40.74 -17.65
N ARG A 336 22.54 41.97 -17.19
CA ARG A 336 22.49 43.17 -18.04
C ARG A 336 23.84 43.46 -18.69
N GLY A 337 24.95 43.37 -17.95
CA GLY A 337 26.31 43.54 -18.47
C GLY A 337 26.67 42.51 -19.56
N ALA A 338 26.28 41.25 -19.35
CA ALA A 338 26.39 40.15 -20.31
C ALA A 338 25.39 40.24 -21.49
N ARG A 339 24.52 41.26 -21.52
CA ARG A 339 23.43 41.47 -22.51
C ARG A 339 22.40 40.33 -22.56
N ILE A 340 22.24 39.59 -21.47
CA ILE A 340 21.26 38.50 -21.33
C ILE A 340 19.93 39.10 -20.82
N LYS A 341 18.84 38.87 -21.56
CA LYS A 341 17.50 39.23 -21.09
C LYS A 341 17.04 38.20 -20.06
N ALA A 342 16.92 38.63 -18.80
CA ALA A 342 16.52 37.76 -17.70
C ALA A 342 15.62 38.50 -16.71
N THR A 343 14.67 37.77 -16.12
CA THR A 343 13.89 38.20 -14.96
C THR A 343 14.37 37.42 -13.74
N VAL A 344 14.94 38.13 -12.77
CA VAL A 344 15.42 37.57 -11.50
C VAL A 344 14.35 37.77 -10.45
N THR A 345 14.00 36.72 -9.72
CA THR A 345 12.95 36.75 -8.68
C THR A 345 13.37 35.93 -7.47
N GLY A 346 13.02 36.40 -6.27
CA GLY A 346 13.14 35.59 -5.06
C GLY A 346 12.18 34.40 -5.07
N ARG A 347 12.64 33.25 -4.60
CA ARG A 347 11.81 32.05 -4.44
C ARG A 347 11.43 31.87 -2.96
N PRO A 348 10.17 32.09 -2.55
CA PRO A 348 9.73 31.76 -1.21
C PRO A 348 9.83 30.25 -0.95
N LYS A 349 10.10 29.87 0.30
CA LYS A 349 10.08 28.48 0.77
C LYS A 349 8.73 28.20 1.46
N HIS A 350 8.07 27.12 1.07
CA HIS A 350 6.83 26.64 1.68
C HIS A 350 7.05 26.09 3.09
N TYR A 351 6.07 26.25 3.98
CA TYR A 351 6.20 25.95 5.40
C TYR A 351 6.38 24.45 5.64
N TYR A 352 5.61 23.61 4.97
CA TYR A 352 5.75 22.16 5.04
C TYR A 352 7.12 21.68 4.54
N SER A 353 7.68 22.34 3.52
CA SER A 353 9.05 22.06 3.04
C SER A 353 10.15 22.49 4.03
N VAL A 354 9.88 23.44 4.93
CA VAL A 354 10.78 23.78 6.06
C VAL A 354 10.66 22.71 7.15
N TYR A 355 9.44 22.37 7.56
CA TYR A 355 9.13 21.32 8.54
C TYR A 355 9.80 19.98 8.18
N GLN A 356 9.63 19.51 6.93
CA GLN A 356 10.24 18.26 6.46
C GLN A 356 11.77 18.31 6.50
N LYS A 357 12.40 19.48 6.25
CA LYS A 357 13.86 19.65 6.33
C LYS A 357 14.39 19.65 7.76
N MET A 358 13.62 20.15 8.73
CA MET A 358 13.98 20.12 10.15
C MET A 358 13.99 18.66 10.65
N ILE A 359 12.87 17.95 10.51
CA ILE A 359 12.72 16.60 11.07
C ILE A 359 13.58 15.56 10.36
N VAL A 360 13.53 15.49 9.02
CA VAL A 360 14.18 14.39 8.27
C VAL A 360 15.71 14.52 8.24
N ARG A 361 16.26 15.71 8.51
CA ARG A 361 17.72 15.95 8.45
C ARG A 361 18.35 16.37 9.78
N GLY A 362 17.57 16.48 10.86
CA GLY A 362 18.06 16.91 12.17
C GLY A 362 18.80 18.24 12.15
N ARG A 363 18.42 19.17 11.24
CA ARG A 363 19.13 20.44 11.05
C ARG A 363 18.50 21.54 11.87
N ASP A 364 19.36 22.33 12.50
CA ASP A 364 18.94 23.54 13.22
C ASP A 364 18.20 24.52 12.30
N PHE A 365 17.18 25.16 12.87
CA PHE A 365 16.35 26.14 12.16
C PHE A 365 17.19 27.27 11.53
N ALA A 366 18.31 27.63 12.18
CA ALA A 366 19.22 28.67 11.71
C ALA A 366 19.88 28.33 10.36
N GLU A 367 20.34 27.09 10.15
CA GLU A 367 20.99 26.67 8.89
C GLU A 367 20.01 26.62 7.71
N ILE A 368 18.76 26.20 7.96
CA ILE A 368 17.75 26.00 6.92
C ILE A 368 17.30 27.35 6.34
N TYR A 369 17.35 28.40 7.17
CA TYR A 369 16.99 29.77 6.81
C TYR A 369 18.08 30.56 6.11
N ASP A 370 19.36 30.19 6.27
CA ASP A 370 20.49 30.94 5.70
C ASP A 370 20.70 30.71 4.19
N LEU A 371 19.98 29.75 3.60
CA LEU A 371 19.91 29.61 2.14
C LEU A 371 18.82 30.50 1.53
N VAL A 372 19.24 31.58 0.87
CA VAL A 372 18.35 32.36 -0.01
C VAL A 372 18.23 31.65 -1.37
N GLY A 373 16.99 31.54 -1.85
CA GLY A 373 16.65 30.90 -3.13
C GLY A 373 16.29 31.95 -4.18
N ILE A 374 16.99 31.94 -5.31
CA ILE A 374 16.76 32.86 -6.44
C ILE A 374 16.37 32.06 -7.68
N ARG A 375 15.42 32.62 -8.45
CA ARG A 375 14.91 32.08 -9.70
C ARG A 375 15.21 33.06 -10.83
N VAL A 376 16.00 32.62 -11.80
CA VAL A 376 16.34 33.36 -13.02
C VAL A 376 15.53 32.78 -14.17
N LEU A 377 14.71 33.62 -14.79
CA LEU A 377 13.90 33.28 -15.96
C LEU A 377 14.49 33.94 -17.21
N VAL A 378 14.68 33.17 -18.27
CA VAL A 378 15.25 33.62 -19.56
C VAL A 378 14.38 33.16 -20.73
N ASP A 379 14.67 33.67 -21.93
CA ASP A 379 13.94 33.28 -23.14
C ASP A 379 14.40 31.92 -23.69
N THR A 380 15.71 31.70 -23.87
CA THR A 380 16.24 30.49 -24.54
C THR A 380 17.06 29.58 -23.62
N VAL A 381 17.23 28.31 -24.04
CA VAL A 381 18.09 27.35 -23.33
C VAL A 381 19.57 27.76 -23.38
N ARG A 382 20.01 28.42 -24.46
CA ARG A 382 21.37 28.98 -24.55
C ARG A 382 21.60 30.02 -23.45
N ASP A 383 20.60 30.86 -23.19
CA ASP A 383 20.66 31.89 -22.16
C ASP A 383 20.68 31.30 -20.75
N CYS A 384 20.14 30.09 -20.53
CA CYS A 384 20.25 29.39 -19.25
C CYS A 384 21.71 29.07 -18.91
N TYR A 385 22.46 28.52 -19.87
CA TYR A 385 23.89 28.20 -19.69
C TYR A 385 24.76 29.46 -19.69
N ALA A 386 24.42 30.48 -20.46
CA ALA A 386 25.10 31.77 -20.41
C ALA A 386 24.95 32.43 -19.03
N ALA A 387 23.72 32.47 -18.48
CA ALA A 387 23.45 32.99 -17.15
C ALA A 387 24.14 32.17 -16.04
N LEU A 388 24.24 30.84 -16.19
CA LEU A 388 25.03 29.99 -15.29
C LEU A 388 26.51 30.41 -15.27
N GLY A 389 27.11 30.59 -16.45
CA GLY A 389 28.50 31.04 -16.58
C GLY A 389 28.73 32.43 -15.99
N THR A 390 27.81 33.38 -16.21
CA THR A 390 27.86 34.72 -15.58
C THR A 390 27.86 34.64 -14.06
N VAL A 391 26.98 33.82 -13.46
CA VAL A 391 26.90 33.64 -12.01
C VAL A 391 28.15 32.96 -11.45
N HIS A 392 28.68 31.93 -12.12
CA HIS A 392 29.92 31.24 -11.70
C HIS A 392 31.18 32.10 -11.86
N ALA A 393 31.16 33.12 -12.72
CA ALA A 393 32.23 34.10 -12.82
C ALA A 393 32.24 35.11 -11.66
N ARG A 394 31.08 35.40 -11.05
CA ARG A 394 30.98 36.25 -9.84
C ARG A 394 31.23 35.47 -8.55
N TRP A 395 30.62 34.30 -8.39
CA TRP A 395 30.63 33.55 -7.14
C TRP A 395 31.08 32.11 -7.33
N ASN A 396 31.99 31.68 -6.45
CA ASN A 396 32.52 30.32 -6.45
C ASN A 396 31.38 29.29 -6.25
N PRO A 397 31.19 28.34 -7.18
CA PRO A 397 30.20 27.29 -7.04
C PRO A 397 30.64 26.24 -6.01
N VAL A 398 29.70 25.74 -5.23
CA VAL A 398 29.95 24.67 -4.25
C VAL A 398 30.03 23.32 -4.97
N PRO A 399 31.14 22.55 -4.86
CA PRO A 399 31.26 21.24 -5.49
C PRO A 399 30.12 20.28 -5.11
N GLY A 400 29.68 19.46 -6.06
CA GLY A 400 28.56 18.51 -5.87
C GLY A 400 27.17 19.15 -5.69
N ARG A 401 27.03 20.48 -5.77
CA ARG A 401 25.73 21.19 -5.69
C ARG A 401 25.19 21.70 -7.02
N PHE A 402 25.91 21.49 -8.13
CA PHE A 402 25.39 21.72 -9.48
C PHE A 402 24.57 20.52 -9.96
N LYS A 403 23.40 20.78 -10.56
CA LYS A 403 22.53 19.76 -11.20
C LYS A 403 21.89 20.32 -12.46
N ASP A 404 22.12 19.65 -13.58
CA ASP A 404 21.53 20.01 -14.87
C ASP A 404 20.25 19.18 -15.14
N TYR A 405 19.10 19.72 -14.74
CA TYR A 405 17.81 19.12 -15.10
C TYR A 405 17.29 19.56 -16.48
N ILE A 406 18.07 20.31 -17.27
CA ILE A 406 17.73 20.58 -18.68
C ILE A 406 18.19 19.39 -19.53
N ALA A 407 19.44 18.96 -19.37
CA ALA A 407 20.02 17.80 -20.02
C ALA A 407 19.46 16.47 -19.47
N MET A 408 19.19 16.39 -18.16
CA MET A 408 18.56 15.24 -17.50
C MET A 408 17.24 15.64 -16.80
N PRO A 409 16.12 15.81 -17.54
CA PRO A 409 14.83 16.16 -16.97
C PRO A 409 14.40 15.18 -15.89
N LYS A 410 13.69 15.66 -14.87
CA LYS A 410 13.07 14.78 -13.88
C LYS A 410 11.83 14.10 -14.48
N PHE A 411 11.42 13.00 -13.83
CA PHE A 411 10.22 12.25 -14.16
C PHE A 411 8.97 13.10 -14.45
N ASN A 412 8.70 14.11 -13.63
CA ASN A 412 7.55 15.03 -13.80
C ASN A 412 7.80 16.16 -14.83
N MET A 413 8.62 15.90 -15.85
CA MET A 413 9.03 16.82 -16.92
C MET A 413 9.68 18.13 -16.42
N TYR A 414 10.15 18.17 -15.16
CA TYR A 414 10.78 19.33 -14.56
C TYR A 414 12.17 19.58 -15.17
N GLN A 415 12.37 20.79 -15.69
CA GLN A 415 13.63 21.25 -16.26
C GLN A 415 14.09 22.56 -15.61
N SER A 416 15.36 22.60 -15.17
CA SER A 416 16.05 23.80 -14.65
C SER A 416 17.52 23.46 -14.34
N LEU A 417 18.43 24.40 -14.50
CA LEU A 417 19.77 24.33 -13.92
C LEU A 417 19.69 24.73 -12.45
N HIS A 418 20.13 23.86 -11.54
CA HIS A 418 20.28 24.19 -10.11
C HIS A 418 21.76 24.32 -9.79
N THR A 419 22.12 25.38 -9.06
CA THR A 419 23.48 25.55 -8.54
C THR A 419 23.43 26.19 -7.16
N THR A 420 24.40 25.87 -6.31
CA THR A 420 24.62 26.58 -5.04
C THR A 420 25.98 27.25 -5.14
N VAL A 421 26.02 28.56 -4.87
CA VAL A 421 27.23 29.39 -4.91
C VAL A 421 27.42 30.08 -3.57
N ILE A 422 28.65 30.50 -3.25
CA ILE A 422 28.93 31.30 -2.06
C ILE A 422 28.73 32.78 -2.42
N GLY A 423 27.61 33.34 -1.98
CA GLY A 423 27.20 34.72 -2.25
C GLY A 423 27.87 35.76 -1.35
N PRO A 424 27.40 37.02 -1.40
CA PRO A 424 27.94 38.09 -0.55
C PRO A 424 27.83 37.73 0.93
N SER A 425 28.73 38.25 1.75
CA SER A 425 28.86 37.88 3.18
C SER A 425 29.15 36.38 3.44
N GLY A 426 29.58 35.61 2.44
CA GLY A 426 30.00 34.20 2.60
C GLY A 426 28.85 33.20 2.73
N LYS A 427 27.60 33.61 2.48
CA LYS A 427 26.42 32.76 2.67
C LYS A 427 26.05 31.97 1.42
N PRO A 428 25.57 30.72 1.54
CA PRO A 428 25.18 29.91 0.39
C PRO A 428 23.88 30.43 -0.26
N VAL A 429 23.93 30.71 -1.56
CA VAL A 429 22.76 31.09 -2.38
C VAL A 429 22.41 29.94 -3.32
N GLU A 430 21.15 29.49 -3.31
CA GLU A 430 20.60 28.51 -4.24
C GLU A 430 20.00 29.23 -5.46
N LEU A 431 20.56 29.02 -6.66
CA LEU A 431 20.02 29.57 -7.90
C LEU A 431 19.32 28.50 -8.74
N GLN A 432 18.19 28.88 -9.32
CA GLN A 432 17.41 28.08 -10.27
C GLN A 432 17.25 28.85 -11.58
N ILE A 433 17.95 28.41 -12.62
CA ILE A 433 17.92 29.03 -13.94
C ILE A 433 17.07 28.15 -14.87
N ARG A 434 16.11 28.74 -15.58
CA ARG A 434 15.23 28.04 -16.54
C ARG A 434 14.55 29.02 -17.49
N THR A 435 14.04 28.53 -18.63
CA THR A 435 13.27 29.39 -19.53
C THR A 435 11.86 29.69 -19.00
N PHE A 436 11.18 30.68 -19.55
CA PHE A 436 9.75 30.92 -19.27
C PHE A 436 8.87 29.68 -19.58
N ASP A 437 9.18 28.92 -20.63
CA ASP A 437 8.47 27.67 -20.95
C ASP A 437 8.74 26.56 -19.94
N MET A 438 10.00 26.38 -19.54
CA MET A 438 10.37 25.45 -18.48
C MET A 438 9.73 25.85 -17.15
N HIS A 439 9.59 27.15 -16.88
CA HIS A 439 8.87 27.64 -15.70
C HIS A 439 7.39 27.28 -15.76
N ARG A 440 6.68 27.57 -16.86
CA ARG A 440 5.26 27.21 -17.02
C ARG A 440 5.03 25.72 -16.85
N ARG A 441 5.85 24.88 -17.50
CA ARG A 441 5.81 23.41 -17.35
C ARG A 441 6.16 22.93 -15.95
N ALA A 442 7.00 23.64 -15.21
CA ALA A 442 7.37 23.25 -13.85
C ALA A 442 6.40 23.72 -12.75
N GLU A 443 5.54 24.70 -12.98
CA GLU A 443 4.51 25.12 -12.00
C GLU A 443 3.18 24.39 -12.26
N TYR A 444 2.76 24.33 -13.52
CA TYR A 444 1.47 23.78 -13.95
C TYR A 444 1.56 22.35 -14.51
N GLY A 445 2.77 21.82 -14.68
CA GLY A 445 2.99 20.43 -15.09
C GLY A 445 2.35 20.10 -16.43
N ILE A 446 1.64 18.98 -16.41
CA ILE A 446 0.75 18.48 -17.46
C ILE A 446 -0.17 19.56 -18.04
N ALA A 447 -0.80 20.43 -17.24
CA ALA A 447 -1.71 21.45 -17.75
C ALA A 447 -1.07 22.39 -18.79
N ALA A 448 0.21 22.74 -18.63
CA ALA A 448 0.92 23.61 -19.56
C ALA A 448 1.19 22.95 -20.93
N HIS A 449 1.22 21.61 -21.02
CA HIS A 449 1.51 20.90 -22.26
C HIS A 449 0.32 20.91 -23.24
N TRP A 450 -0.93 20.92 -22.73
CA TRP A 450 -2.13 20.94 -23.55
C TRP A 450 -2.29 22.28 -24.28
N LYS A 451 -1.90 23.39 -23.65
CA LYS A 451 -1.87 24.73 -24.27
C LYS A 451 -0.98 24.75 -25.53
N TYR A 452 0.20 24.14 -25.46
CA TYR A 452 1.14 24.09 -26.58
C TYR A 452 0.65 23.20 -27.74
N LYS A 453 -0.07 22.10 -27.46
CA LYS A 453 -0.64 21.23 -28.51
C LYS A 453 -1.72 21.95 -29.35
N GLN A 454 -2.46 22.91 -28.78
CA GLN A 454 -3.38 23.75 -29.56
C GLN A 454 -2.66 24.71 -30.50
N GLU A 455 -1.59 25.38 -30.03
CA GLU A 455 -0.77 26.28 -30.86
C GLU A 455 -0.10 25.52 -32.02
N ALA A 456 0.41 24.31 -31.77
CA ALA A 456 1.00 23.45 -32.80
C ALA A 456 0.01 22.93 -33.85
N VAL A 457 -1.29 22.84 -33.53
CA VAL A 457 -2.35 22.43 -34.46
C VAL A 457 -2.93 23.64 -35.22
N ALA A 458 -2.95 24.83 -34.61
CA ALA A 458 -3.48 26.06 -35.20
C ALA A 458 -2.43 26.91 -35.96
N GLY A 459 -1.14 26.56 -35.88
CA GLY A 459 -0.02 27.40 -36.35
C GLY A 459 0.93 26.70 -37.32
N ALA A 460 0.58 26.66 -38.60
CA ALA A 460 1.54 26.37 -39.66
C ALA A 460 2.50 27.56 -39.88
N SER A 461 3.45 27.78 -38.96
CA SER A 461 4.48 28.82 -39.14
C SER A 461 5.83 28.47 -38.51
N LYS A 462 6.81 28.31 -39.41
CA LYS A 462 8.27 28.22 -39.27
C LYS A 462 8.87 28.66 -37.91
N VAL A 463 9.20 27.69 -37.07
CA VAL A 463 10.43 27.71 -36.25
C VAL A 463 11.22 26.46 -36.62
N ARG A 464 12.40 26.63 -37.21
CA ARG A 464 13.33 25.53 -37.48
C ARG A 464 14.01 25.12 -36.17
N THR A 465 13.73 23.91 -35.71
CA THR A 465 14.60 23.14 -34.82
C THR A 465 15.04 21.91 -35.60
N ASP A 466 16.34 21.79 -35.87
CA ASP A 466 16.89 20.83 -36.83
C ASP A 466 17.01 19.41 -36.25
N VAL A 467 15.88 18.84 -35.83
CA VAL A 467 15.75 17.44 -35.37
C VAL A 467 14.62 16.78 -36.16
N PRO A 468 14.86 15.64 -36.84
CA PRO A 468 13.87 15.03 -37.71
C PRO A 468 12.74 14.36 -36.91
N LYS A 469 11.57 15.00 -36.87
CA LYS A 469 10.33 14.36 -36.38
C LYS A 469 9.92 13.23 -37.32
N LYS A 470 10.03 11.97 -36.86
CA LYS A 470 9.31 10.85 -37.48
C LYS A 470 7.80 11.07 -37.32
N ALA A 471 7.05 10.91 -38.40
CA ALA A 471 5.62 11.13 -38.40
C ALA A 471 4.86 9.91 -37.81
N GLY A 472 4.47 10.01 -36.54
CA GLY A 472 3.45 9.15 -35.92
C GLY A 472 2.35 10.03 -35.33
N LYS A 473 1.13 9.96 -35.86
CA LYS A 473 -0.02 10.67 -35.27
C LYS A 473 -0.45 9.97 -33.97
N ASP A 474 -0.84 10.79 -32.99
CA ASP A 474 -1.52 10.46 -31.73
C ASP A 474 -0.80 9.58 -30.69
N GLN A 475 0.28 8.88 -31.04
CA GLN A 475 0.94 7.94 -30.13
C GLN A 475 1.86 8.57 -29.06
N ASP A 476 2.46 9.74 -29.35
CA ASP A 476 3.42 10.41 -28.45
C ASP A 476 2.80 10.78 -27.09
N THR A 477 1.59 11.35 -27.09
CA THR A 477 0.89 11.75 -25.85
C THR A 477 0.64 10.63 -24.84
N PHE A 478 0.68 9.36 -25.29
CA PHE A 478 0.57 8.17 -24.43
C PHE A 478 1.92 7.54 -24.06
N ASN A 479 2.99 7.83 -24.81
CA ASN A 479 4.35 7.39 -24.46
C ASN A 479 5.01 8.32 -23.43
N ASP A 480 4.68 9.62 -23.45
CA ASP A 480 5.16 10.62 -22.48
C ASP A 480 4.74 10.33 -21.01
N MET A 481 3.89 9.34 -20.77
CA MET A 481 3.30 9.01 -19.46
C MET A 481 3.52 7.54 -19.07
N ALA A 482 4.74 7.04 -19.24
CA ALA A 482 5.12 5.65 -18.95
C ALA A 482 4.63 5.13 -17.57
N TRP A 483 4.69 5.96 -16.52
CA TRP A 483 4.20 5.60 -15.18
C TRP A 483 2.70 5.30 -15.11
N LEU A 484 1.86 5.98 -15.90
CA LEU A 484 0.41 5.75 -15.92
C LEU A 484 0.08 4.37 -16.52
N ARG A 485 0.85 3.91 -17.52
CA ARG A 485 0.79 2.53 -17.99
C ARG A 485 1.28 1.54 -16.94
N GLN A 486 2.41 1.83 -16.27
CA GLN A 486 2.93 0.99 -15.20
C GLN A 486 1.91 0.78 -14.06
N LEU A 487 1.19 1.83 -13.64
CA LEU A 487 0.11 1.74 -12.65
C LEU A 487 -1.11 0.94 -13.15
N LEU A 488 -1.47 1.06 -14.43
CA LEU A 488 -2.52 0.23 -15.05
C LEU A 488 -2.13 -1.25 -15.09
N ASP A 489 -0.89 -1.56 -15.45
CA ASP A 489 -0.44 -2.94 -15.55
C ASP A 489 -0.32 -3.57 -14.15
N TRP A 490 0.06 -2.81 -13.13
CA TRP A 490 -0.04 -3.24 -11.72
C TRP A 490 -1.49 -3.53 -11.30
N GLN A 491 -2.45 -2.73 -11.76
CA GLN A 491 -3.88 -2.96 -11.50
C GLN A 491 -4.42 -4.25 -12.17
N LYS A 492 -3.78 -4.74 -13.23
CA LYS A 492 -4.04 -6.07 -13.81
C LYS A 492 -3.27 -7.19 -13.09
N GLU A 493 -2.13 -6.89 -12.49
CA GLU A 493 -1.25 -7.85 -11.81
C GLU A 493 -1.58 -8.07 -10.32
N THR A 494 -2.29 -7.16 -9.66
CA THR A 494 -2.60 -7.21 -8.22
C THR A 494 -4.10 -7.34 -7.99
N GLU A 495 -4.55 -8.49 -7.49
CA GLU A 495 -5.97 -8.73 -7.19
C GLU A 495 -6.42 -7.91 -5.97
N ASP A 496 -5.69 -7.97 -4.85
CA ASP A 496 -6.02 -7.25 -3.60
C ASP A 496 -5.86 -5.72 -3.71
N PRO A 497 -6.90 -4.92 -3.37
CA PRO A 497 -6.75 -3.48 -3.24
C PRO A 497 -5.77 -3.05 -2.13
N GLY A 498 -5.70 -3.75 -1.00
CA GLY A 498 -4.86 -3.36 0.14
C GLY A 498 -3.37 -3.29 -0.23
N GLU A 499 -2.84 -4.39 -0.76
CA GLU A 499 -1.47 -4.48 -1.27
C GLU A 499 -1.19 -3.46 -2.38
N PHE A 500 -2.17 -3.19 -3.25
CA PHE A 500 -2.05 -2.15 -4.28
C PHE A 500 -1.87 -0.74 -3.67
N LEU A 501 -2.61 -0.39 -2.61
CA LEU A 501 -2.47 0.91 -1.94
C LEU A 501 -1.11 1.02 -1.21
N GLU A 502 -0.65 -0.02 -0.53
CA GLU A 502 0.67 -0.03 0.11
C GLU A 502 1.81 0.08 -0.90
N SER A 503 1.74 -0.68 -2.01
CA SER A 503 2.70 -0.62 -3.11
C SER A 503 2.73 0.78 -3.74
N LEU A 504 1.55 1.37 -3.99
CA LEU A 504 1.43 2.72 -4.51
C LEU A 504 1.97 3.78 -3.53
N ARG A 505 1.69 3.67 -2.22
CA ARG A 505 2.28 4.54 -1.19
C ARG A 505 3.80 4.44 -1.16
N PHE A 506 4.35 3.22 -1.26
CA PHE A 506 5.79 2.99 -1.27
C PHE A 506 6.47 3.63 -2.50
N ASP A 507 5.83 3.49 -3.67
CA ASP A 507 6.32 4.07 -4.94
C ASP A 507 6.16 5.60 -4.99
N LEU A 508 5.03 6.14 -4.53
CA LEU A 508 4.77 7.60 -4.48
C LEU A 508 5.66 8.36 -3.48
N SER A 509 6.16 7.69 -2.43
CA SER A 509 6.89 8.33 -1.33
C SER A 509 8.41 8.25 -1.44
N ARG A 510 8.96 7.33 -2.22
CA ARG A 510 10.41 7.17 -2.36
C ARG A 510 10.96 8.00 -3.53
N ASN A 511 12.20 8.45 -3.37
CA ASN A 511 12.96 8.99 -4.50
C ASN A 511 13.25 7.86 -5.49
N GLU A 512 13.30 8.18 -6.78
CA GLU A 512 13.72 7.27 -7.83
C GLU A 512 15.22 7.43 -8.15
N VAL A 513 15.87 6.35 -8.57
CA VAL A 513 17.18 6.33 -9.22
C VAL A 513 16.99 5.98 -10.70
N PHE A 514 17.68 6.73 -11.56
CA PHE A 514 17.67 6.53 -13.01
C PHE A 514 18.92 5.80 -13.43
N VAL A 515 18.75 4.64 -14.05
CA VAL A 515 19.84 3.79 -14.54
C VAL A 515 19.72 3.59 -16.04
N PHE A 516 20.87 3.52 -16.71
CA PHE A 516 20.97 3.34 -18.15
C PHE A 516 21.10 1.86 -18.50
N THR A 517 20.34 1.43 -19.50
CA THR A 517 20.64 0.18 -20.21
C THR A 517 21.87 0.37 -21.12
N PRO A 518 22.58 -0.70 -21.50
CA PRO A 518 23.66 -0.61 -22.51
C PRO A 518 23.19 -0.13 -23.90
N LYS A 519 21.88 0.01 -24.15
CA LYS A 519 21.32 0.61 -25.36
C LYS A 519 21.10 2.12 -25.27
N GLY A 520 21.27 2.71 -24.08
CA GLY A 520 20.99 4.12 -23.80
C GLY A 520 19.57 4.41 -23.29
N ASP A 521 18.67 3.41 -23.27
CA ASP A 521 17.34 3.57 -22.67
C ASP A 521 17.46 3.78 -21.15
N VAL A 522 16.73 4.74 -20.60
CA VAL A 522 16.71 5.06 -19.16
C VAL A 522 15.56 4.32 -18.47
N ILE A 523 15.87 3.65 -17.36
CA ILE A 523 14.89 2.97 -16.50
C ILE A 523 14.89 3.62 -15.12
N ALA A 524 13.71 3.94 -14.61
CA ALA A 524 13.51 4.47 -13.26
C ALA A 524 13.24 3.31 -12.28
N LEU A 525 13.91 3.33 -11.13
CA LEU A 525 13.79 2.34 -10.06
C LEU A 525 13.67 3.05 -8.70
N PRO A 526 13.13 2.43 -7.64
CA PRO A 526 13.12 3.03 -6.31
C PRO A 526 14.55 3.21 -5.76
N ALA A 527 14.81 4.27 -5.01
CA ALA A 527 16.15 4.52 -4.45
C ALA A 527 16.62 3.38 -3.53
N GLY A 528 17.87 2.94 -3.75
CA GLY A 528 18.43 1.74 -3.14
C GLY A 528 18.04 0.43 -3.84
N ALA A 529 17.42 0.50 -5.02
CA ALA A 529 17.20 -0.65 -5.90
C ALA A 529 18.51 -1.36 -6.25
N THR A 530 18.39 -2.65 -6.55
CA THR A 530 19.50 -3.55 -6.87
C THR A 530 19.50 -3.94 -8.36
N PRO A 531 20.58 -4.54 -8.89
CA PRO A 531 20.58 -5.10 -10.25
C PRO A 531 19.45 -6.12 -10.51
N VAL A 532 18.94 -6.79 -9.48
CA VAL A 532 17.76 -7.66 -9.58
C VAL A 532 16.47 -6.84 -9.78
N ASP A 533 16.31 -5.71 -9.09
CA ASP A 533 15.20 -4.80 -9.33
C ASP A 533 15.21 -4.28 -10.78
N PHE A 534 16.39 -3.96 -11.31
CA PHE A 534 16.56 -3.57 -12.72
C PHE A 534 16.17 -4.69 -13.69
N SER A 535 16.58 -5.94 -13.44
CA SER A 535 16.28 -7.05 -14.36
C SER A 535 14.78 -7.37 -14.44
N TYR A 536 14.05 -7.31 -13.32
CA TYR A 536 12.58 -7.42 -13.30
C TYR A 536 11.83 -6.18 -13.85
N ALA A 537 12.47 -5.00 -13.83
CA ALA A 537 11.93 -3.82 -14.51
C ALA A 537 12.06 -3.92 -16.03
N VAL A 538 13.18 -4.45 -16.56
CA VAL A 538 13.37 -4.73 -17.99
C VAL A 538 12.36 -5.77 -18.47
N HIS A 539 12.36 -6.97 -17.88
CA HIS A 539 11.36 -8.00 -18.20
C HIS A 539 11.31 -9.09 -17.12
N THR A 540 10.12 -9.64 -16.85
CA THR A 540 9.96 -10.69 -15.83
C THR A 540 10.81 -11.93 -16.10
N GLU A 541 10.95 -12.36 -17.37
CA GLU A 541 11.86 -13.48 -17.71
C GLU A 541 13.35 -13.16 -17.56
N VAL A 542 13.74 -11.90 -17.78
CA VAL A 542 15.12 -11.44 -17.58
C VAL A 542 15.43 -11.44 -16.09
N GLY A 543 14.47 -11.00 -15.26
CA GLY A 543 14.46 -11.17 -13.81
C GLY A 543 14.67 -12.62 -13.37
N HIS A 544 13.79 -13.55 -13.77
CA HIS A 544 13.88 -14.96 -13.38
C HIS A 544 15.21 -15.62 -13.78
N ARG A 545 15.78 -15.23 -14.94
CA ARG A 545 17.01 -15.82 -15.49
C ARG A 545 18.31 -15.11 -15.09
N THR A 546 18.25 -14.08 -14.23
CA THR A 546 19.41 -13.28 -13.82
C THR A 546 20.41 -14.13 -13.02
N ILE A 547 21.67 -14.17 -13.44
CA ILE A 547 22.77 -14.80 -12.68
C ILE A 547 23.72 -13.75 -12.07
N GLY A 548 23.94 -12.63 -12.77
CA GLY A 548 24.87 -11.60 -12.32
C GLY A 548 24.65 -10.29 -13.06
N ALA A 549 25.32 -9.24 -12.61
CA ALA A 549 25.23 -7.93 -13.23
C ALA A 549 26.60 -7.24 -13.31
N ARG A 550 26.70 -6.33 -14.27
CA ARG A 550 27.84 -5.43 -14.44
C ARG A 550 27.33 -4.00 -14.39
N VAL A 551 27.94 -3.17 -13.54
CA VAL A 551 27.62 -1.75 -13.40
C VAL A 551 28.86 -0.94 -13.82
N ASN A 552 28.69 0.00 -14.74
CA ASN A 552 29.75 0.86 -15.27
C ASN A 552 31.01 0.08 -15.72
N GLY A 553 30.80 -1.07 -16.37
CA GLY A 553 31.90 -1.95 -16.83
C GLY A 553 32.43 -2.95 -15.80
N ARG A 554 32.06 -2.86 -14.51
CA ARG A 554 32.58 -3.72 -13.42
C ARG A 554 31.53 -4.73 -12.94
N LEU A 555 31.93 -5.98 -12.69
CA LEU A 555 31.07 -6.98 -12.07
C LEU A 555 30.75 -6.57 -10.63
N VAL A 556 29.47 -6.63 -10.26
CA VAL A 556 28.98 -6.29 -8.91
C VAL A 556 28.12 -7.41 -8.33
N PRO A 557 28.06 -7.59 -6.99
CA PRO A 557 27.11 -8.48 -6.35
C PRO A 557 25.66 -8.08 -6.67
N LEU A 558 24.75 -9.06 -6.76
CA LEU A 558 23.33 -8.79 -7.00
C LEU A 558 22.65 -7.97 -5.88
N GLU A 559 23.28 -7.89 -4.70
CA GLU A 559 22.81 -7.13 -3.53
C GLU A 559 23.22 -5.65 -3.55
N SER A 560 24.14 -5.25 -4.44
CA SER A 560 24.64 -3.86 -4.49
C SER A 560 23.54 -2.88 -4.86
N THR A 561 23.54 -1.70 -4.26
CA THR A 561 22.61 -0.62 -4.62
C THR A 561 23.06 0.11 -5.89
N LEU A 562 22.10 0.48 -6.72
CA LEU A 562 22.31 1.26 -7.95
C LEU A 562 22.18 2.77 -7.67
N ASP A 563 23.09 3.55 -8.25
CA ASP A 563 23.12 5.01 -8.17
C ASP A 563 22.58 5.69 -9.45
N ASN A 564 22.31 6.99 -9.34
CA ASN A 564 21.83 7.78 -10.48
C ASN A 564 22.91 7.93 -11.56
N GLY A 565 22.61 7.43 -12.76
CA GLY A 565 23.49 7.50 -13.92
C GLY A 565 24.28 6.22 -14.19
N ASP A 566 24.12 5.18 -13.38
CA ASP A 566 24.77 3.89 -13.57
C ASP A 566 24.31 3.19 -14.85
N LEU A 567 25.26 2.68 -15.63
CA LEU A 567 24.99 1.81 -16.78
C LEU A 567 25.00 0.35 -16.33
N VAL A 568 23.86 -0.33 -16.43
CA VAL A 568 23.62 -1.66 -15.87
C VAL A 568 23.43 -2.70 -16.98
N GLU A 569 24.32 -3.68 -17.04
CA GLU A 569 24.20 -4.87 -17.89
C GLU A 569 23.85 -6.10 -17.04
N VAL A 570 22.89 -6.91 -17.48
CA VAL A 570 22.44 -8.11 -16.76
C VAL A 570 22.82 -9.36 -17.55
N PHE A 571 23.44 -10.33 -16.88
CA PHE A 571 23.73 -11.65 -17.44
C PHE A 571 22.57 -12.60 -17.14
N THR A 572 22.00 -13.17 -18.21
CA THR A 572 20.92 -14.16 -18.13
C THR A 572 21.39 -15.53 -18.57
N SER A 573 20.91 -16.58 -17.93
CA SER A 573 21.16 -17.97 -18.33
C SER A 573 19.93 -18.63 -18.95
N LYS A 574 20.17 -19.64 -19.79
CA LYS A 574 19.15 -20.49 -20.41
C LYS A 574 19.08 -21.90 -19.78
N ALA A 575 19.86 -22.17 -18.72
CA ALA A 575 19.84 -23.47 -18.05
C ALA A 575 18.45 -23.73 -17.41
N SER A 576 17.99 -24.98 -17.46
CA SER A 576 16.65 -25.37 -16.97
C SER A 576 16.47 -25.22 -15.45
N GLY A 577 17.57 -25.22 -14.68
CA GLY A 577 17.58 -24.92 -13.25
C GLY A 577 17.95 -23.47 -12.88
N ALA A 578 17.97 -22.54 -13.84
CA ALA A 578 18.23 -21.13 -13.56
C ALA A 578 16.93 -20.40 -13.15
N GLY A 579 16.81 -20.08 -11.86
CA GLY A 579 15.70 -19.34 -11.27
C GLY A 579 16.15 -18.42 -10.14
N PRO A 580 15.26 -17.55 -9.61
CA PRO A 580 15.56 -16.67 -8.48
C PRO A 580 15.81 -17.48 -7.18
N SER A 581 16.71 -17.01 -6.32
CA SER A 581 16.87 -17.60 -4.98
C SER A 581 15.91 -16.98 -3.96
N ARG A 582 15.67 -17.67 -2.83
CA ARG A 582 14.80 -17.16 -1.75
C ARG A 582 15.41 -15.93 -1.07
N ASP A 583 16.73 -15.82 -1.07
CA ASP A 583 17.50 -14.73 -0.45
C ASP A 583 17.26 -13.39 -1.15
N TRP A 584 16.90 -13.41 -2.44
CA TRP A 584 16.54 -12.21 -3.20
C TRP A 584 15.40 -11.44 -2.52
N LEU A 585 14.46 -12.14 -1.87
CA LEU A 585 13.36 -11.51 -1.12
C LEU A 585 13.82 -10.66 0.09
N GLY A 586 15.06 -10.86 0.57
CA GLY A 586 15.66 -10.07 1.65
C GLY A 586 16.26 -8.74 1.19
N PHE A 587 16.92 -8.71 0.02
CA PHE A 587 17.63 -7.50 -0.45
C PHE A 587 16.85 -6.68 -1.49
N VAL A 588 16.04 -7.31 -2.34
CA VAL A 588 15.20 -6.66 -3.38
C VAL A 588 14.33 -5.54 -2.80
N LYS A 589 14.34 -4.35 -3.40
CA LYS A 589 13.62 -3.17 -2.87
C LYS A 589 12.33 -2.86 -3.61
N SER A 590 12.18 -3.23 -4.88
CA SER A 590 10.95 -2.96 -5.62
C SER A 590 9.84 -3.93 -5.23
N PRO A 591 8.61 -3.45 -4.95
CA PRO A 591 7.45 -4.31 -4.73
C PRO A 591 7.20 -5.25 -5.90
N ARG A 592 7.40 -4.76 -7.14
CA ARG A 592 7.25 -5.53 -8.38
C ARG A 592 8.15 -6.77 -8.41
N ALA A 593 9.47 -6.63 -8.24
CA ALA A 593 10.37 -7.78 -8.27
C ALA A 593 10.05 -8.76 -7.12
N ARG A 594 9.83 -8.25 -5.90
CA ARG A 594 9.44 -9.07 -4.74
C ARG A 594 8.18 -9.90 -5.00
N ASN A 595 7.17 -9.31 -5.61
CA ASN A 595 5.90 -9.99 -5.90
C ASN A 595 6.03 -10.97 -7.07
N LYS A 596 6.82 -10.67 -8.11
CA LYS A 596 7.13 -11.64 -9.18
C LYS A 596 7.93 -12.84 -8.66
N ILE A 597 8.93 -12.62 -7.80
CA ILE A 597 9.70 -13.70 -7.15
C ILE A 597 8.79 -14.57 -6.28
N ARG A 598 7.90 -13.97 -5.46
CA ARG A 598 6.91 -14.71 -4.67
C ARG A 598 5.98 -15.55 -5.56
N ALA A 599 5.42 -14.95 -6.62
CA ALA A 599 4.55 -15.64 -7.56
C ALA A 599 5.26 -16.80 -8.29
N TRP A 600 6.55 -16.64 -8.60
CA TRP A 600 7.38 -17.69 -9.18
C TRP A 600 7.50 -18.89 -8.23
N PHE A 601 7.88 -18.67 -6.96
CA PHE A 601 7.93 -19.74 -5.95
C PHE A 601 6.57 -20.37 -5.66
N THR A 602 5.48 -19.59 -5.66
CA THR A 602 4.12 -20.12 -5.49
C THR A 602 3.72 -21.02 -6.65
N ARG A 603 4.10 -20.66 -7.88
CA ARG A 603 3.85 -21.48 -9.07
C ARG A 603 4.72 -22.74 -9.08
N GLU A 604 6.02 -22.62 -8.84
CA GLU A 604 6.94 -23.77 -8.77
C GLU A 604 6.48 -24.78 -7.71
N ARG A 605 6.13 -24.30 -6.51
CA ARG A 605 5.55 -25.14 -5.45
C ARG A 605 4.24 -25.79 -5.86
N ARG A 606 3.36 -25.09 -6.60
CA ARG A 606 2.10 -25.66 -7.10
C ARG A 606 2.34 -26.73 -8.16
N ASP A 607 3.26 -26.50 -9.08
CA ASP A 607 3.63 -27.45 -10.14
C ASP A 607 4.29 -28.70 -9.51
N GLU A 608 5.17 -28.53 -8.51
CA GLU A 608 5.74 -29.64 -7.73
C GLU A 608 4.67 -30.40 -6.92
N ALA A 609 3.76 -29.70 -6.25
CA ALA A 609 2.66 -30.31 -5.52
C ALA A 609 1.69 -31.07 -6.44
N ILE A 610 1.47 -30.60 -7.68
CA ILE A 610 0.69 -31.31 -8.69
C ILE A 610 1.36 -32.65 -9.05
N GLU A 611 2.67 -32.67 -9.31
CA GLU A 611 3.40 -33.91 -9.61
C GLU A 611 3.42 -34.86 -8.41
N GLN A 612 3.72 -34.35 -7.20
CA GLN A 612 3.66 -35.15 -5.97
C GLN A 612 2.25 -35.71 -5.72
N GLY A 613 1.19 -34.95 -6.02
CA GLY A 613 -0.20 -35.34 -5.91
C GLY A 613 -0.63 -36.41 -6.92
N LYS A 614 -0.21 -36.29 -8.19
CA LYS A 614 -0.37 -37.33 -9.22
C LYS A 614 0.29 -38.64 -8.78
N ASP A 615 1.53 -38.57 -8.31
CA ASP A 615 2.28 -39.71 -7.81
C ASP A 615 1.64 -40.33 -6.55
N ALA A 616 1.06 -39.51 -5.66
CA ALA A 616 0.33 -39.98 -4.49
C ALA A 616 -0.94 -40.76 -4.88
N ILE A 617 -1.74 -40.23 -5.83
CA ILE A 617 -2.90 -40.96 -6.40
C ILE A 617 -2.45 -42.24 -7.09
N ALA A 618 -1.45 -42.18 -7.97
CA ALA A 618 -0.99 -43.34 -8.73
C ALA A 618 -0.43 -44.46 -7.82
N ARG A 619 0.14 -44.11 -6.66
CA ARG A 619 0.54 -45.07 -5.62
C ARG A 619 -0.66 -45.60 -4.82
N ALA A 620 -1.65 -44.77 -4.52
CA ALA A 620 -2.87 -45.17 -3.81
C ALA A 620 -3.74 -46.14 -4.64
N MET A 621 -3.94 -45.85 -5.93
CA MET A 621 -4.68 -46.73 -6.86
C MET A 621 -3.98 -48.08 -7.04
N ARG A 622 -2.64 -48.10 -7.22
CA ARG A 622 -1.85 -49.35 -7.28
C ARG A 622 -2.01 -50.22 -6.03
N LYS A 623 -2.13 -49.61 -4.84
CA LYS A 623 -2.36 -50.36 -3.59
C LYS A 623 -3.74 -51.02 -3.48
N GLN A 624 -4.74 -50.54 -4.23
CA GLN A 624 -6.09 -51.12 -4.26
C GLN A 624 -6.34 -52.02 -5.48
N ASN A 625 -5.29 -52.37 -6.24
CA ASN A 625 -5.37 -53.29 -7.39
C ASN A 625 -6.34 -52.84 -8.52
N LEU A 626 -6.66 -51.55 -8.57
CA LEU A 626 -7.60 -50.98 -9.53
C LEU A 626 -6.94 -50.82 -10.93
N PRO A 627 -7.66 -51.13 -12.03
CA PRO A 627 -7.11 -51.02 -13.39
C PRO A 627 -6.91 -49.55 -13.79
N ILE A 628 -5.65 -49.09 -13.71
CA ILE A 628 -5.21 -47.72 -14.02
C ILE A 628 -5.76 -47.20 -15.35
N GLN A 629 -5.88 -48.06 -16.37
CA GLN A 629 -6.31 -47.65 -17.71
C GLN A 629 -7.82 -47.38 -17.85
N ARG A 630 -8.67 -47.87 -16.93
CA ARG A 630 -10.14 -47.75 -17.06
C ARG A 630 -10.74 -46.63 -16.20
N ILE A 631 -10.01 -46.19 -15.18
CA ILE A 631 -10.47 -45.24 -14.15
C ILE A 631 -9.86 -43.83 -14.33
N LEU A 632 -8.74 -43.72 -15.06
CA LEU A 632 -8.06 -42.45 -15.33
C LEU A 632 -8.63 -41.72 -16.57
N THR A 633 -9.92 -41.93 -16.86
CA THR A 633 -10.70 -41.05 -17.73
C THR A 633 -10.89 -39.71 -17.02
N GLY A 634 -10.43 -38.63 -17.67
CA GLY A 634 -10.39 -37.28 -17.06
C GLY A 634 -11.74 -36.83 -16.49
N ASP A 635 -12.84 -37.22 -17.13
CA ASP A 635 -14.21 -36.84 -16.79
C ASP A 635 -14.62 -37.27 -15.36
N SER A 636 -14.16 -38.43 -14.89
CA SER A 636 -14.47 -38.91 -13.52
C SER A 636 -13.77 -38.05 -12.45
N LEU A 637 -12.52 -37.69 -12.70
CA LEU A 637 -11.71 -36.83 -11.83
C LEU A 637 -12.15 -35.36 -11.88
N VAL A 638 -12.65 -34.88 -13.03
CA VAL A 638 -13.30 -33.56 -13.16
C VAL A 638 -14.59 -33.51 -12.33
N THR A 639 -15.42 -34.55 -12.42
CA THR A 639 -16.68 -34.63 -11.66
C THR A 639 -16.40 -34.63 -10.15
N LEU A 640 -15.45 -35.45 -9.69
CA LEU A 640 -15.05 -35.51 -8.28
C LEU A 640 -14.39 -34.21 -7.79
N ALA A 641 -13.61 -33.52 -8.65
CA ALA A 641 -13.07 -32.20 -8.32
C ALA A 641 -14.19 -31.18 -8.07
N HIS A 642 -15.21 -31.13 -8.95
CA HIS A 642 -16.36 -30.25 -8.78
C HIS A 642 -17.21 -30.59 -7.54
N GLU A 643 -17.47 -31.86 -7.24
CA GLU A 643 -18.14 -32.27 -5.99
C GLU A 643 -17.38 -31.79 -4.74
N MET A 644 -16.05 -31.91 -4.75
CA MET A 644 -15.18 -31.43 -3.68
C MET A 644 -14.93 -29.92 -3.71
N ARG A 645 -15.59 -29.18 -4.61
CA ARG A 645 -15.50 -27.72 -4.81
C ARG A 645 -14.11 -27.22 -5.22
N TYR A 646 -13.29 -28.06 -5.83
CA TYR A 646 -12.08 -27.63 -6.52
C TYR A 646 -12.44 -27.15 -7.94
N PRO A 647 -11.79 -26.07 -8.44
CA PRO A 647 -12.12 -25.50 -9.74
C PRO A 647 -11.65 -26.35 -10.92
N ASP A 648 -10.59 -27.14 -10.76
CA ASP A 648 -9.97 -27.93 -11.81
C ASP A 648 -9.20 -29.15 -11.24
N ILE A 649 -8.87 -30.12 -12.09
CA ILE A 649 -8.14 -31.33 -11.68
C ILE A 649 -6.74 -30.97 -11.13
N SER A 650 -6.09 -29.93 -11.64
CA SER A 650 -4.76 -29.50 -11.17
C SER A 650 -4.83 -28.90 -9.76
N ALA A 651 -5.90 -28.18 -9.40
CA ALA A 651 -6.14 -27.80 -8.01
C ALA A 651 -6.39 -29.01 -7.10
N LEU A 652 -7.09 -30.05 -7.57
CA LEU A 652 -7.26 -31.30 -6.82
C LEU A 652 -5.89 -32.00 -6.61
N TYR A 653 -5.05 -32.13 -7.64
CA TYR A 653 -3.71 -32.69 -7.50
C TYR A 653 -2.82 -31.86 -6.56
N ALA A 654 -2.83 -30.52 -6.68
CA ALA A 654 -2.09 -29.62 -5.79
C ALA A 654 -2.52 -29.81 -4.31
N ALA A 655 -3.82 -29.88 -4.03
CA ALA A 655 -4.36 -30.11 -2.70
C ALA A 655 -3.93 -31.46 -2.09
N ILE A 656 -3.59 -32.45 -2.91
CA ILE A 656 -3.07 -33.75 -2.45
C ILE A 656 -1.57 -33.66 -2.15
N GLY A 657 -0.79 -33.01 -3.02
CA GLY A 657 0.64 -32.79 -2.79
C GLY A 657 0.90 -31.91 -1.56
N GLU A 658 0.05 -30.92 -1.32
CA GLU A 658 0.09 -30.07 -0.12
C GLU A 658 -0.50 -30.75 1.13
N GLY A 659 -1.10 -31.94 1.00
CA GLY A 659 -1.65 -32.71 2.11
C GLY A 659 -3.01 -32.24 2.65
N HIS A 660 -3.68 -31.30 1.97
CA HIS A 660 -5.04 -30.87 2.31
C HIS A 660 -6.07 -32.00 2.14
N VAL A 661 -5.87 -32.91 1.18
CA VAL A 661 -6.70 -34.11 1.00
C VAL A 661 -5.81 -35.34 0.82
N THR A 662 -6.10 -36.42 1.54
CA THR A 662 -5.36 -37.67 1.37
C THR A 662 -5.75 -38.37 0.06
N ALA A 663 -4.76 -38.79 -0.73
CA ALA A 663 -4.98 -39.53 -1.98
C ALA A 663 -5.88 -40.78 -1.79
N GLN A 664 -5.80 -41.41 -0.62
CA GLN A 664 -6.56 -42.61 -0.28
C GLN A 664 -8.08 -42.35 -0.13
N ASN A 665 -8.47 -41.18 0.41
CA ASN A 665 -9.87 -40.75 0.51
C ASN A 665 -10.45 -40.46 -0.88
N ILE A 666 -9.65 -39.85 -1.76
CA ILE A 666 -10.05 -39.58 -3.16
C ILE A 666 -10.25 -40.89 -3.93
N VAL A 667 -9.35 -41.88 -3.80
CA VAL A 667 -9.53 -43.18 -4.44
C VAL A 667 -10.79 -43.90 -3.91
N GLN A 668 -11.05 -43.87 -2.59
CA GLN A 668 -12.28 -44.44 -2.03
C GLN A 668 -13.55 -43.78 -2.57
N LYS A 669 -13.57 -42.45 -2.70
CA LYS A 669 -14.69 -41.73 -3.32
C LYS A 669 -14.85 -42.04 -4.80
N LEU A 670 -13.73 -42.18 -5.53
CA LEU A 670 -13.75 -42.51 -6.95
C LEU A 670 -14.29 -43.92 -7.20
N VAL A 671 -13.94 -44.89 -6.34
CA VAL A 671 -14.52 -46.24 -6.33
C VAL A 671 -16.02 -46.18 -6.04
N HIS A 672 -16.44 -45.45 -5.00
CA HIS A 672 -17.87 -45.29 -4.68
C HIS A 672 -18.67 -44.57 -5.79
N ALA A 673 -18.06 -43.64 -6.52
CA ALA A 673 -18.69 -42.90 -7.62
C ALA A 673 -18.82 -43.73 -8.92
N LEU A 674 -18.04 -44.80 -9.07
CA LEU A 674 -18.03 -45.68 -10.24
C LEU A 674 -18.93 -46.92 -10.09
N GLY A 675 -19.75 -46.96 -9.04
CA GLY A 675 -20.49 -48.16 -8.63
C GLY A 675 -19.68 -48.96 -7.60
N GLY A 676 -20.33 -49.33 -6.50
CA GLY A 676 -19.69 -50.07 -5.39
C GLY A 676 -19.24 -51.49 -5.79
N GLU A 677 -18.69 -52.22 -4.81
CA GLU A 677 -18.00 -53.51 -4.99
C GLU A 677 -18.85 -54.68 -5.57
N ASP A 678 -20.12 -54.42 -5.93
CA ASP A 678 -21.08 -55.40 -6.43
C ASP A 678 -21.17 -55.49 -7.98
N GLU A 679 -20.78 -54.46 -8.76
CA GLU A 679 -20.73 -54.55 -10.25
C GLU A 679 -19.35 -54.97 -10.79
N ALA A 680 -18.34 -55.13 -9.92
CA ALA A 680 -17.00 -55.57 -10.30
C ALA A 680 -16.75 -57.08 -10.12
N ASN A 681 -17.77 -57.85 -9.69
CA ASN A 681 -17.63 -59.24 -9.23
C ASN A 681 -18.19 -60.31 -10.18
N GLU A 682 -18.90 -59.96 -11.27
CA GLU A 682 -19.52 -60.95 -12.16
C GLU A 682 -18.64 -61.43 -13.34
N ASP A 683 -17.53 -60.74 -13.65
CA ASP A 683 -16.79 -60.92 -14.92
C ASP A 683 -15.38 -61.56 -14.80
N ILE A 684 -15.04 -62.17 -13.65
CA ILE A 684 -13.71 -62.80 -13.42
C ILE A 684 -13.83 -64.24 -12.85
N ALA A 685 -14.84 -64.98 -13.29
CA ALA A 685 -15.03 -66.40 -12.92
C ALA A 685 -14.18 -67.40 -13.75
N GLU A 686 -13.61 -66.98 -14.88
CA GLU A 686 -12.82 -67.85 -15.78
C GLU A 686 -11.45 -67.26 -16.14
N THR A 687 -10.44 -67.46 -15.27
CA THR A 687 -9.13 -68.04 -15.66
C THR A 687 -8.17 -68.09 -14.46
N THR A 688 -7.80 -69.31 -14.06
CA THR A 688 -6.68 -69.63 -13.17
C THR A 688 -6.23 -71.02 -13.59
N PRO A 689 -4.93 -71.27 -13.89
CA PRO A 689 -3.99 -71.67 -12.83
C PRO A 689 -2.51 -71.31 -13.14
N PRO A 690 -1.49 -71.79 -12.38
CA PRO A 690 -1.16 -71.23 -11.07
C PRO A 690 0.36 -70.99 -10.87
N LEU A 691 0.81 -69.97 -10.13
CA LEU A 691 2.17 -69.99 -9.57
C LEU A 691 2.38 -69.11 -8.31
N ASN A 692 2.90 -69.77 -7.27
CA ASN A 692 3.59 -69.26 -6.07
C ASN A 692 2.95 -68.13 -5.22
N LYS A 693 2.34 -68.57 -4.10
CA LYS A 693 1.99 -67.75 -2.94
C LYS A 693 3.23 -67.13 -2.28
N GLY A 694 3.53 -65.87 -2.59
CA GLY A 694 4.30 -65.01 -1.69
C GLY A 694 3.49 -64.79 -0.41
N LYS A 695 4.00 -65.28 0.74
CA LYS A 695 3.28 -65.21 2.04
C LYS A 695 2.85 -63.76 2.35
N ARG A 696 1.54 -63.52 2.52
CA ARG A 696 1.05 -62.43 3.37
C ARG A 696 1.72 -62.61 4.74
N ARG A 697 2.40 -61.58 5.26
CA ARG A 697 2.84 -61.59 6.66
C ARG A 697 1.58 -61.67 7.52
N SER A 698 1.57 -62.64 8.42
CA SER A 698 0.47 -62.94 9.33
C SER A 698 0.22 -61.81 10.31
N SER A 699 -0.92 -61.92 11.00
CA SER A 699 -1.14 -61.53 12.40
C SER A 699 0.10 -60.95 13.11
N SER A 700 -0.03 -59.74 13.64
CA SER A 700 0.91 -59.19 14.61
C SER A 700 0.91 -60.07 15.86
N ASP A 701 1.93 -60.91 15.99
CA ASP A 701 2.09 -61.81 17.13
C ASP A 701 2.25 -60.99 18.43
N PRO A 702 1.28 -61.05 19.36
CA PRO A 702 1.33 -60.29 20.60
C PRO A 702 2.38 -60.79 21.60
N GLY A 703 3.07 -61.90 21.31
CA GLY A 703 4.16 -62.43 22.13
C GLY A 703 3.70 -63.00 23.47
N VAL A 704 2.47 -63.51 23.54
CA VAL A 704 1.84 -64.08 24.74
C VAL A 704 1.14 -65.39 24.37
N VAL A 705 1.41 -66.44 25.14
CA VAL A 705 0.80 -67.77 24.99
C VAL A 705 -0.11 -68.05 26.20
N VAL A 706 -1.27 -68.64 25.95
CA VAL A 706 -2.21 -69.09 26.99
C VAL A 706 -1.83 -70.50 27.42
N LYS A 707 -1.79 -70.79 28.74
CA LYS A 707 -1.43 -72.13 29.20
C LYS A 707 -2.44 -73.17 28.73
N GLY A 708 -1.98 -74.12 27.93
CA GLY A 708 -2.73 -75.31 27.52
C GLY A 708 -3.65 -75.15 26.30
N VAL A 709 -3.64 -74.01 25.59
CA VAL A 709 -4.43 -73.83 24.36
C VAL A 709 -3.65 -73.05 23.31
N ASP A 710 -3.43 -73.67 22.15
CA ASP A 710 -2.80 -73.03 20.98
C ASP A 710 -3.82 -72.24 20.13
N ASP A 711 -3.33 -71.24 19.38
CA ASP A 711 -4.09 -70.43 18.39
C ASP A 711 -5.32 -69.66 18.93
N VAL A 712 -5.26 -69.22 20.20
CA VAL A 712 -6.25 -68.29 20.77
C VAL A 712 -5.95 -66.85 20.35
N TRP A 713 -6.97 -66.08 19.97
CA TRP A 713 -6.80 -64.65 19.67
C TRP A 713 -6.50 -63.86 20.95
N VAL A 714 -5.25 -63.41 21.11
CA VAL A 714 -4.77 -62.65 22.29
C VAL A 714 -4.57 -61.17 21.95
N LYS A 715 -4.93 -60.27 22.88
CA LYS A 715 -4.81 -58.82 22.73
C LYS A 715 -4.31 -58.16 24.02
N LEU A 716 -3.30 -57.30 23.93
CA LEU A 716 -2.79 -56.55 25.08
C LEU A 716 -3.74 -55.40 25.50
N ALA A 717 -4.01 -55.26 26.80
CA ALA A 717 -4.95 -54.27 27.31
C ALA A 717 -4.37 -52.84 27.35
N ARG A 718 -5.08 -51.90 26.71
CA ARG A 718 -4.70 -50.46 26.67
C ARG A 718 -4.78 -49.75 28.02
N CYS A 719 -5.46 -50.31 29.02
CA CYS A 719 -5.62 -49.69 30.33
C CYS A 719 -4.38 -49.78 31.22
N CYS A 720 -3.52 -50.79 31.02
CA CYS A 720 -2.28 -50.97 31.80
C CYS A 720 -1.01 -51.14 30.94
N THR A 721 -1.15 -51.28 29.61
CA THR A 721 -0.03 -51.36 28.65
C THR A 721 1.09 -52.30 29.11
N PRO A 722 0.79 -53.61 29.28
CA PRO A 722 1.76 -54.57 29.80
C PRO A 722 2.91 -54.79 28.79
N VAL A 723 4.13 -54.98 29.30
CA VAL A 723 5.33 -55.31 28.51
C VAL A 723 6.04 -56.55 29.07
N PRO A 724 6.83 -57.28 28.27
CA PRO A 724 7.53 -58.46 28.75
C PRO A 724 8.41 -58.16 29.97
N GLY A 725 8.22 -58.94 31.03
CA GLY A 725 8.80 -58.73 32.36
C GLY A 725 7.79 -58.25 33.41
N ASP A 726 6.65 -57.68 33.01
CA ASP A 726 5.52 -57.45 33.92
C ASP A 726 4.79 -58.78 34.23
N PRO A 727 4.28 -59.00 35.47
CA PRO A 727 3.37 -60.12 35.75
C PRO A 727 2.01 -59.89 35.08
N ILE A 728 1.56 -60.86 34.28
CA ILE A 728 0.34 -60.75 33.46
C ILE A 728 -0.71 -61.82 33.78
N ILE A 729 -1.97 -61.49 33.50
CA ILE A 729 -3.12 -62.41 33.53
C ILE A 729 -3.98 -62.20 32.27
N GLY A 730 -4.63 -63.26 31.80
CA GLY A 730 -5.58 -63.21 30.69
C GLY A 730 -7.02 -63.11 31.20
N PHE A 731 -7.87 -62.38 30.48
CA PHE A 731 -9.31 -62.33 30.72
C PHE A 731 -10.09 -62.53 29.41
N VAL A 732 -10.96 -63.54 29.37
CA VAL A 732 -11.77 -63.87 28.19
C VAL A 732 -12.84 -62.81 27.98
N THR A 733 -12.81 -62.08 26.86
CA THR A 733 -13.84 -61.07 26.51
C THR A 733 -14.98 -61.69 25.69
N ARG A 734 -16.20 -61.15 25.80
CA ARG A 734 -17.42 -61.67 25.12
C ARG A 734 -17.45 -61.47 23.58
N GLY A 735 -16.31 -61.25 22.92
CA GLY A 735 -16.26 -61.00 21.47
C GLY A 735 -14.95 -60.43 20.91
N SER A 736 -13.83 -60.47 21.65
CA SER A 736 -12.53 -59.96 21.16
C SER A 736 -11.33 -60.80 21.64
N GLY A 737 -11.57 -62.08 21.94
CA GLY A 737 -10.55 -63.00 22.43
C GLY A 737 -10.11 -62.73 23.88
N VAL A 738 -8.89 -63.12 24.21
CA VAL A 738 -8.28 -62.95 25.55
C VAL A 738 -7.61 -61.58 25.64
N SER A 739 -8.07 -60.75 26.58
CA SER A 739 -7.45 -59.47 26.93
C SER A 739 -6.39 -59.71 28.00
N VAL A 740 -5.13 -59.34 27.72
CA VAL A 740 -4.01 -59.50 28.67
C VAL A 740 -3.85 -58.24 29.50
N HIS A 741 -4.03 -58.38 30.81
CA HIS A 741 -3.85 -57.33 31.80
C HIS A 741 -2.60 -57.59 32.63
N ARG A 742 -2.06 -56.53 33.25
CA ARG A 742 -1.05 -56.67 34.30
C ARG A 742 -1.74 -57.07 35.62
N ALA A 743 -1.12 -57.93 36.41
CA ALA A 743 -1.73 -58.52 37.61
C ALA A 743 -2.16 -57.50 38.69
N ASP A 744 -1.54 -56.31 38.70
CA ASP A 744 -1.80 -55.19 39.60
C ASP A 744 -2.72 -54.10 39.00
N CYS A 745 -3.29 -54.33 37.81
CA CYS A 745 -4.11 -53.33 37.12
C CYS A 745 -5.43 -53.09 37.87
N VAL A 746 -5.80 -51.81 38.06
CA VAL A 746 -7.05 -51.41 38.74
C VAL A 746 -8.32 -52.10 38.21
N ASN A 747 -8.36 -52.39 36.90
CA ASN A 747 -9.51 -53.07 36.29
C ASN A 747 -9.60 -54.55 36.69
N VAL A 748 -8.49 -55.21 37.02
CA VAL A 748 -8.45 -56.64 37.38
C VAL A 748 -9.31 -56.93 38.60
N ASP A 749 -9.32 -56.07 39.61
CA ASP A 749 -10.13 -56.21 40.82
C ASP A 749 -11.65 -56.29 40.53
N SER A 750 -12.11 -55.67 39.43
CA SER A 750 -13.48 -55.81 38.93
C SER A 750 -13.70 -57.07 38.08
N LEU A 751 -12.67 -57.53 37.36
CA LEU A 751 -12.70 -58.73 36.52
C LEU A 751 -12.60 -60.02 37.35
N SER A 752 -11.92 -59.99 38.50
CA SER A 752 -11.84 -61.08 39.48
C SER A 752 -13.16 -61.46 40.14
N ARG A 753 -14.26 -60.76 39.82
CA ARG A 753 -15.63 -61.14 40.17
C ARG A 753 -16.21 -62.23 39.26
N GLU A 754 -15.61 -62.45 38.09
CA GLU A 754 -15.93 -63.53 37.13
C GLU A 754 -14.69 -64.44 36.98
N PRO A 755 -14.27 -65.18 38.03
CA PRO A 755 -13.04 -65.97 38.05
C PRO A 755 -13.00 -67.05 36.96
N GLU A 756 -14.16 -67.55 36.52
CA GLU A 756 -14.31 -68.49 35.41
C GLU A 756 -13.89 -67.95 34.03
N ARG A 757 -13.58 -66.65 33.94
CA ARG A 757 -13.07 -65.99 32.72
C ARG A 757 -11.61 -65.56 32.82
N ILE A 758 -10.92 -65.85 33.93
CA ILE A 758 -9.49 -65.58 34.11
C ILE A 758 -8.69 -66.78 33.60
N LEU A 759 -7.59 -66.50 32.88
CA LEU A 759 -6.69 -67.49 32.31
C LEU A 759 -5.24 -67.14 32.63
N ASP A 760 -4.43 -68.16 32.95
CA ASP A 760 -2.99 -68.02 33.08
C ASP A 760 -2.34 -67.88 31.69
N VAL A 761 -1.50 -66.86 31.56
CA VAL A 761 -0.82 -66.48 30.32
C VAL A 761 0.65 -66.19 30.61
N GLU A 762 1.53 -66.58 29.69
CA GLU A 762 2.98 -66.37 29.80
C GLU A 762 3.53 -65.60 28.60
N TRP A 763 4.58 -64.81 28.84
CA TRP A 763 5.29 -64.08 27.80
C TRP A 763 6.13 -65.03 26.95
N ALA A 764 5.87 -65.05 25.65
CA ALA A 764 6.65 -65.74 24.63
C ALA A 764 6.96 -64.76 23.47
N PRO A 765 7.74 -63.70 23.71
CA PRO A 765 7.97 -62.65 22.72
C PRO A 765 8.77 -63.17 21.53
N THR A 766 8.27 -62.94 20.31
CA THR A 766 9.02 -63.21 19.07
C THR A 766 9.73 -61.95 18.57
N GLN A 767 10.68 -62.09 17.64
CA GLN A 767 11.40 -60.94 17.04
C GLN A 767 10.47 -59.97 16.28
N SER A 768 9.21 -60.34 16.06
CA SER A 768 8.17 -59.54 15.42
C SER A 768 7.18 -58.89 16.40
N SER A 769 7.24 -59.20 17.70
CA SER A 769 6.34 -58.61 18.69
C SER A 769 6.72 -57.15 18.97
N VAL A 770 5.72 -56.27 19.02
CA VAL A 770 5.89 -54.83 19.27
C VAL A 770 4.96 -54.40 20.39
N PHE A 771 5.50 -53.71 21.39
CA PHE A 771 4.82 -53.33 22.62
C PHE A 771 4.64 -51.82 22.71
N LEU A 772 3.48 -51.40 23.22
CA LEU A 772 3.16 -49.99 23.49
C LEU A 772 3.69 -49.56 24.85
N VAL A 773 4.53 -48.54 24.88
CA VAL A 773 5.11 -47.99 26.11
C VAL A 773 4.76 -46.51 26.24
N ALA A 774 4.32 -46.08 27.42
CA ALA A 774 4.17 -44.68 27.78
C ALA A 774 5.20 -44.30 28.86
N ILE A 775 5.93 -43.21 28.65
CA ILE A 775 6.84 -42.62 29.64
C ILE A 775 6.35 -41.22 30.03
N GLN A 776 6.66 -40.82 31.26
CA GLN A 776 6.48 -39.46 31.76
C GLN A 776 7.86 -38.89 32.09
N VAL A 777 8.11 -37.71 31.54
CA VAL A 777 9.30 -36.89 31.73
C VAL A 777 8.88 -35.70 32.58
N GLU A 778 9.52 -35.51 33.73
CA GLU A 778 9.32 -34.37 34.60
C GLU A 778 10.58 -33.51 34.55
N ALA A 779 10.43 -32.24 34.19
CA ALA A 779 11.54 -31.37 33.82
C ALA A 779 11.28 -29.91 34.18
N LEU A 780 12.34 -29.12 34.28
CA LEU A 780 12.30 -27.68 34.52
C LEU A 780 12.13 -26.95 33.20
N ASP A 781 11.04 -26.19 33.04
CA ASP A 781 10.66 -25.55 31.79
C ASP A 781 11.68 -24.49 31.38
N ARG A 782 12.38 -24.77 30.27
CA ARG A 782 13.39 -23.91 29.66
C ARG A 782 13.22 -23.89 28.14
N SER A 783 13.70 -22.82 27.52
CA SER A 783 13.65 -22.68 26.06
C SER A 783 14.26 -23.90 25.36
N ARG A 784 13.51 -24.47 24.40
CA ARG A 784 13.87 -25.65 23.59
C ARG A 784 13.84 -27.02 24.29
N LEU A 785 13.45 -27.13 25.57
CA LEU A 785 13.34 -28.42 26.29
C LEU A 785 12.61 -29.52 25.48
N LEU A 786 11.43 -29.20 24.91
CA LEU A 786 10.66 -30.14 24.09
C LEU A 786 11.42 -30.60 22.83
N SER A 787 12.22 -29.71 22.23
CA SER A 787 13.05 -30.04 21.07
C SER A 787 14.17 -30.99 21.46
N ASP A 788 14.83 -30.75 22.61
CA ASP A 788 15.93 -31.58 23.10
C ASP A 788 15.44 -33.00 23.43
N VAL A 789 14.32 -33.13 24.15
CA VAL A 789 13.72 -34.43 24.49
C VAL A 789 13.24 -35.18 23.24
N THR A 790 12.57 -34.50 22.30
CA THR A 790 12.10 -35.14 21.06
C THR A 790 13.28 -35.61 20.20
N ARG A 791 14.36 -34.82 20.14
CA ARG A 791 15.59 -35.20 19.44
C ARG A 791 16.23 -36.44 20.04
N VAL A 792 16.41 -36.50 21.37
CA VAL A 792 16.99 -37.68 22.03
C VAL A 792 16.15 -38.94 21.81
N LEU A 793 14.82 -38.84 21.85
CA LEU A 793 13.93 -39.96 21.50
C LEU A 793 14.11 -40.41 20.04
N SER A 794 14.30 -39.46 19.11
CA SER A 794 14.51 -39.73 17.68
C SER A 794 15.88 -40.36 17.41
N ASP A 795 16.93 -39.88 18.08
CA ASP A 795 18.30 -40.41 18.00
C ASP A 795 18.36 -41.86 18.52
N GLN A 796 17.52 -42.22 19.50
CA GLN A 796 17.33 -43.62 19.96
C GLN A 796 16.43 -44.47 19.04
N HIS A 797 16.08 -43.96 17.86
CA HIS A 797 15.26 -44.64 16.84
C HIS A 797 13.85 -45.04 17.34
N VAL A 798 13.29 -44.27 18.26
CA VAL A 798 11.98 -44.54 18.86
C VAL A 798 10.88 -43.80 18.09
N ASN A 799 9.89 -44.55 17.58
CA ASN A 799 8.76 -43.98 16.86
C ASN A 799 7.70 -43.42 17.82
N ILE A 800 7.62 -42.09 17.95
CA ILE A 800 6.67 -41.40 18.84
C ILE A 800 5.27 -41.42 18.20
N LEU A 801 4.33 -42.12 18.84
CA LEU A 801 2.93 -42.20 18.43
C LEU A 801 2.09 -41.03 18.97
N SER A 802 2.40 -40.57 20.18
CA SER A 802 1.76 -39.40 20.77
C SER A 802 2.65 -38.73 21.82
N ALA A 803 2.54 -37.40 21.91
CA ALA A 803 3.16 -36.60 22.94
C ALA A 803 2.12 -35.63 23.52
N ALA A 804 2.07 -35.52 24.84
CA ALA A 804 1.24 -34.56 25.56
C ALA A 804 2.11 -33.80 26.57
N VAL A 805 2.11 -32.47 26.52
CA VAL A 805 2.97 -31.61 27.34
C VAL A 805 2.10 -30.67 28.16
N GLN A 806 2.38 -30.56 29.45
CA GLN A 806 1.71 -29.64 30.37
C GLN A 806 2.76 -28.93 31.23
N THR A 807 2.61 -27.62 31.42
CA THR A 807 3.50 -26.83 32.28
C THR A 807 2.73 -26.32 33.49
N SER A 808 3.23 -26.63 34.70
CA SER A 808 2.69 -26.10 35.96
C SER A 808 3.08 -24.63 36.18
N ARG A 809 2.39 -23.95 37.09
CA ARG A 809 2.72 -22.57 37.52
C ARG A 809 4.15 -22.44 38.06
N ASP A 810 4.67 -23.52 38.65
CA ASP A 810 6.02 -23.60 39.25
C ASP A 810 7.13 -23.83 38.21
N ARG A 811 6.82 -23.63 36.91
CA ARG A 811 7.71 -23.91 35.76
C ARG A 811 8.21 -25.36 35.68
N VAL A 812 7.42 -26.31 36.19
CA VAL A 812 7.67 -27.74 35.96
C VAL A 812 6.88 -28.18 34.74
N ALA A 813 7.58 -28.68 33.72
CA ALA A 813 7.00 -29.30 32.53
C ALA A 813 6.87 -30.81 32.74
N THR A 814 5.64 -31.32 32.70
CA THR A 814 5.31 -32.74 32.69
C THR A 814 4.96 -33.14 31.25
N SER A 815 5.81 -33.96 30.64
CA SER A 815 5.64 -34.42 29.25
C SER A 815 5.44 -35.94 29.20
N ARG A 816 4.32 -36.38 28.65
CA ARG A 816 4.00 -37.80 28.45
C ARG A 816 4.20 -38.18 26.99
N PHE A 817 5.07 -39.14 26.73
CA PHE A 817 5.34 -39.69 25.40
C PHE A 817 4.87 -41.14 25.32
N THR A 818 4.22 -41.52 24.23
CA THR A 818 3.82 -42.91 23.94
C THR A 818 4.46 -43.36 22.63
N PHE A 819 5.06 -44.55 22.63
CA PHE A 819 5.78 -45.10 21.49
C PHE A 819 5.70 -46.62 21.44
N GLU A 820 6.08 -47.19 20.30
CA GLU A 820 6.19 -48.63 20.06
C GLU A 820 7.64 -49.12 20.18
N MET A 821 7.85 -50.29 20.77
CA MET A 821 9.17 -50.87 21.04
C MET A 821 9.14 -52.41 21.03
N GLY A 822 10.11 -53.06 20.38
CA GLY A 822 10.20 -54.53 20.32
C GLY A 822 10.96 -55.19 21.48
N ASP A 823 12.01 -54.56 22.00
CA ASP A 823 12.86 -55.12 23.07
C ASP A 823 12.73 -54.33 24.39
N PRO A 824 12.26 -54.95 25.50
CA PRO A 824 12.26 -54.34 26.83
C PRO A 824 13.63 -53.80 27.30
N LYS A 825 14.74 -54.38 26.86
CA LYS A 825 16.10 -53.92 27.21
C LYS A 825 16.42 -52.55 26.59
N HIS A 826 15.79 -52.20 25.46
CA HIS A 826 15.95 -50.88 24.84
C HIS A 826 15.30 -49.78 25.68
N LEU A 827 14.21 -50.08 26.41
CA LEU A 827 13.52 -49.11 27.27
C LEU A 827 14.43 -48.50 28.33
N GLY A 828 15.27 -49.32 28.97
CA GLY A 828 16.23 -48.83 29.98
C GLY A 828 17.25 -47.85 29.40
N HIS A 829 17.68 -48.08 28.16
CA HIS A 829 18.60 -47.18 27.44
C HIS A 829 17.90 -45.86 27.06
N VAL A 830 16.68 -45.92 26.55
CA VAL A 830 15.86 -44.74 26.22
C VAL A 830 15.60 -43.88 27.47
N LEU A 831 15.17 -44.48 28.58
CA LEU A 831 14.95 -43.76 29.86
C LEU A 831 16.24 -43.07 30.35
N LYS A 832 17.38 -43.76 30.27
CA LYS A 832 18.69 -43.20 30.66
C LYS A 832 19.14 -42.06 29.74
N ALA A 833 18.89 -42.17 28.42
CA ALA A 833 19.21 -41.13 27.46
C ALA A 833 18.38 -39.85 27.70
N VAL A 834 17.06 -39.98 27.90
CA VAL A 834 16.18 -38.83 28.17
C VAL A 834 16.49 -38.18 29.53
N ARG A 835 16.84 -38.97 30.56
CA ARG A 835 17.33 -38.43 31.85
C ARG A 835 18.67 -37.68 31.73
N GLY A 836 19.43 -37.89 30.65
CA GLY A 836 20.65 -37.12 30.35
C GLY A 836 20.40 -35.73 29.74
N VAL A 837 19.15 -35.37 29.41
CA VAL A 837 18.82 -34.05 28.88
C VAL A 837 18.85 -33.01 30.01
N GLU A 838 19.60 -31.94 29.81
CA GLU A 838 19.69 -30.84 30.77
C GLU A 838 18.28 -30.28 31.12
N GLY A 839 18.00 -30.19 32.41
CA GLY A 839 16.71 -29.76 32.95
C GLY A 839 15.69 -30.88 33.18
N VAL A 840 15.95 -32.13 32.78
CA VAL A 840 15.10 -33.27 33.16
C VAL A 840 15.41 -33.71 34.59
N TYR A 841 14.39 -33.74 35.44
CA TYR A 841 14.49 -34.21 36.83
C TYR A 841 14.35 -35.72 36.92
N ASP A 842 13.30 -36.26 36.33
CA ASP A 842 13.06 -37.70 36.30
C ASP A 842 12.34 -38.15 35.02
N VAL A 843 12.52 -39.43 34.70
CA VAL A 843 11.84 -40.12 33.61
C VAL A 843 11.48 -41.52 34.07
N TYR A 844 10.18 -41.84 34.03
CA TYR A 844 9.69 -43.16 34.40
C TYR A 844 8.60 -43.64 33.43
N ARG A 845 8.45 -44.96 33.30
CA ARG A 845 7.33 -45.57 32.57
C ARG A 845 6.05 -45.31 33.35
N VAL A 846 5.04 -44.72 32.71
CA VAL A 846 3.72 -44.57 33.34
C VAL A 846 3.05 -45.92 33.35
N THR A 847 2.69 -46.39 34.53
CA THR A 847 1.91 -47.61 34.70
C THR A 847 0.66 -47.26 35.49
N SER A 848 -0.48 -47.81 35.11
CA SER A 848 -1.80 -47.47 35.68
C SER A 848 -2.06 -48.16 37.02
N ALA A 849 -1.01 -48.36 37.82
CA ALA A 849 -1.09 -48.94 39.15
C ALA A 849 -1.65 -47.93 40.15
N ARG A 850 -2.20 -48.44 41.27
CA ARG A 850 -2.36 -47.63 42.48
C ARG A 850 -0.99 -47.05 42.87
N ARG A 851 -0.92 -45.76 43.19
CA ARG A 851 0.10 -45.30 44.15
C ARG A 851 -0.23 -45.95 45.50
N PRO A 852 0.76 -46.48 46.23
CA PRO A 852 0.55 -46.93 47.61
C PRO A 852 0.13 -45.76 48.52
#